data_AF-A0A957B295-F1
#
_entry.id   AF-A0A957B295-F1
#
_cell.length_a   1.000
_cell.length_b   1.000
_cell.length_c   1.000
_cell.angle_alpha   90.00
_cell.angle_beta   90.00
_cell.angle_gamma   90.00
#
_symmetry.space_group_name_H-M   'P 1'
#
loop_
_entity.id
_entity.type
_entity.pdbx_description
1 polymer ?
#
loop_
_entity_poly.entity_id
_entity_poly.type
_entity_poly.pdbx_seq_one_letter_code
_entity_poly.pdbx_strand_id
1 'polypeptide(L)'
;MMERSGSILAADFGSVTTRLVLVDVVEGAYRLVARAGGPSTVGFPIDDASIGLRRLVDEIGKRAGRTFYDAGGEMVIPEGMDRTGVEAFVTTATAGRPMRVAIVGLVEDVSVASARRVLSSSFVEVVATLTLEDGRDEEGRMNELVLNRPDLIFMVGGTDTGAVRALETMVAPIRTALQVQDAGIRPAILFAGNSKLVPTVEAAFNDLTTVLYADNVRPRMDVEYLDSARTQLTKAFNSYNSRQRGAFRNLKSSTGLVPTARGYALVAEYIARTSEKNVLAVDMGSATTVMIAAFKGQVDTVVSANYGLGHGAPNLVRQAGAENVRPWLPFESSNQQVADYARNKSVRPSSVPVNVRDLYFEQGLLRAGIQHLIQSNRHDWPDVGKQGALRNVDLILAGGKGMTGSGRSGWDLMLIADAVQPTGITQVKADPYGLIPAIGAIATINSDAAVHLLSNDDLDHLGTIISLEGQPQPDRWAARITVTTDDGETFKQEIMGGELLLLPVRTGRAISLRIKAGRGMRVAGKGSFKKRIEGGRAGILIDARGRDLVLASDASARSVQMPAWIAQAAGIAAHPIPQDWLIPVSGTDKLDALFDEALSADAGPSERDKLVKPGDDFFDDVLADPELESFEDDPFDDLDELRSLSK
;
A
#
# COMPACT_ATOMS: atom_id res chain seq x y z
N MET A 1 -2.52 16.55 -40.05
CA MET A 1 -3.48 17.04 -39.05
C MET A 1 -2.66 17.35 -37.82
N MET A 2 -2.57 18.61 -37.37
CA MET A 2 -1.98 18.88 -36.05
C MET A 2 -2.93 18.24 -35.03
N GLU A 3 -2.41 17.30 -34.23
CA GLU A 3 -3.13 16.81 -33.06
C GLU A 3 -3.50 18.02 -32.20
N ARG A 4 -4.77 18.12 -31.86
CA ARG A 4 -5.26 19.22 -31.05
C ARG A 4 -4.78 18.98 -29.63
N SER A 5 -3.86 19.80 -29.14
CA SER A 5 -3.43 19.74 -27.75
C SER A 5 -4.53 20.29 -26.84
N GLY A 6 -5.42 19.41 -26.38
CA GLY A 6 -6.52 19.76 -25.48
C GLY A 6 -6.34 19.21 -24.07
N SER A 7 -7.27 19.54 -23.18
CA SER A 7 -7.22 19.18 -21.76
C SER A 7 -7.47 17.68 -21.52
N ILE A 8 -6.85 17.14 -20.48
CA ILE A 8 -6.98 15.73 -20.09
C ILE A 8 -7.48 15.65 -18.66
N LEU A 9 -8.58 14.94 -18.45
CA LEU A 9 -9.06 14.59 -17.11
C LEU A 9 -8.61 13.18 -16.78
N ALA A 10 -7.98 12.99 -15.62
CA ALA A 10 -7.63 11.67 -15.11
C ALA A 10 -8.34 11.42 -13.78
N ALA A 11 -8.92 10.23 -13.62
CA ALA A 11 -9.54 9.79 -12.38
C ALA A 11 -8.92 8.49 -11.85
N ASP A 12 -8.44 8.52 -10.61
CA ASP A 12 -7.94 7.37 -9.87
C ASP A 12 -8.99 6.89 -8.86
N PHE A 13 -9.44 5.64 -9.01
CA PHE A 13 -10.45 5.02 -8.17
C PHE A 13 -9.81 4.08 -7.13
N GLY A 14 -9.76 4.53 -5.88
CA GLY A 14 -9.42 3.72 -4.71
C GLY A 14 -10.67 3.19 -4.00
N SER A 15 -10.48 2.22 -3.08
CA SER A 15 -11.59 1.58 -2.34
C SER A 15 -12.28 2.50 -1.34
N VAL A 16 -11.61 3.57 -0.90
CA VAL A 16 -12.15 4.55 0.06
C VAL A 16 -12.19 5.96 -0.52
N THR A 17 -11.29 6.30 -1.44
CA THR A 17 -11.19 7.65 -2.01
C THR A 17 -11.06 7.57 -3.53
N THR A 18 -11.79 8.42 -4.23
CA THR A 18 -11.59 8.72 -5.65
C THR A 18 -10.86 10.05 -5.76
N ARG A 19 -9.87 10.15 -6.66
CA ARG A 19 -9.08 11.36 -6.90
C ARG A 19 -9.14 11.73 -8.37
N LEU A 20 -9.24 13.02 -8.67
CA LEU A 20 -9.24 13.56 -10.02
C LEU A 20 -8.13 14.59 -10.17
N VAL A 21 -7.49 14.59 -11.33
CA VAL A 21 -6.59 15.65 -11.78
C VAL A 21 -7.00 16.10 -13.18
N LEU A 22 -7.04 17.42 -13.38
CA LEU A 22 -7.25 18.06 -14.67
C LEU A 22 -5.92 18.64 -15.13
N VAL A 23 -5.47 18.19 -16.29
CA VAL A 23 -4.24 18.62 -16.94
C VAL A 23 -4.61 19.43 -18.18
N ASP A 24 -3.90 20.53 -18.42
CA ASP A 24 -4.16 21.40 -19.56
C ASP A 24 -2.87 22.00 -20.10
N VAL A 25 -2.93 22.56 -21.30
CA VAL A 25 -1.78 23.23 -21.91
C VAL A 25 -1.70 24.67 -21.40
N VAL A 26 -0.63 24.96 -20.65
CA VAL A 26 -0.30 26.29 -20.12
C VAL A 26 1.07 26.68 -20.66
N GLU A 27 1.13 27.81 -21.39
CA GLU A 27 2.37 28.31 -22.01
C GLU A 27 3.06 27.27 -22.93
N GLY A 28 2.26 26.44 -23.62
CA GLY A 28 2.75 25.43 -24.56
C GLY A 28 3.20 24.10 -23.93
N ALA A 29 3.11 23.95 -22.61
CA ALA A 29 3.41 22.68 -21.92
C ALA A 29 2.19 22.21 -21.12
N TYR A 30 2.05 20.89 -20.97
CA TYR A 30 1.00 20.31 -20.13
C TYR A 30 1.33 20.55 -18.65
N ARG A 31 0.37 21.08 -17.90
CA ARG A 31 0.48 21.35 -16.46
C ARG A 31 -0.77 20.90 -15.70
N LEU A 32 -0.60 20.56 -14.43
CA LEU A 32 -1.71 20.33 -13.52
C LEU A 32 -2.47 21.66 -13.27
N VAL A 33 -3.76 21.70 -13.63
CA VAL A 33 -4.59 22.92 -13.50
C VAL A 33 -5.57 22.81 -12.33
N ALA A 34 -6.14 21.64 -12.11
CA ALA A 34 -7.07 21.42 -11.00
C ALA A 34 -6.99 20.01 -10.45
N ARG A 35 -7.42 19.85 -9.20
CA ARG A 35 -7.51 18.57 -8.51
C ARG A 35 -8.75 18.52 -7.62
N ALA A 36 -9.30 17.33 -7.44
CA ALA A 36 -10.37 17.07 -6.49
C ALA A 36 -10.21 15.67 -5.91
N GLY A 37 -10.76 15.42 -4.72
CA GLY A 37 -10.74 14.10 -4.11
C GLY A 37 -11.83 13.96 -3.06
N GLY A 38 -12.43 12.79 -2.98
CA GLY A 38 -13.53 12.54 -2.05
C GLY A 38 -13.87 11.07 -1.89
N PRO A 39 -14.89 10.74 -1.08
CA PRO A 39 -15.27 9.35 -0.80
C PRO A 39 -15.54 8.56 -2.08
N SER A 40 -14.95 7.38 -2.19
CA SER A 40 -15.22 6.48 -3.31
C SER A 40 -16.64 5.93 -3.23
N THR A 41 -17.17 5.57 -4.39
CA THR A 41 -18.47 4.89 -4.55
C THR A 41 -18.30 3.53 -5.24
N VAL A 42 -17.03 3.07 -5.33
CA VAL A 42 -16.67 1.72 -5.78
C VAL A 42 -16.97 0.74 -4.65
N GLY A 43 -17.81 -0.26 -4.92
CA GLY A 43 -18.26 -1.24 -3.93
C GLY A 43 -19.53 -0.83 -3.18
N PHE A 44 -20.06 -1.76 -2.39
CA PHE A 44 -21.33 -1.61 -1.68
C PHE A 44 -21.31 -0.45 -0.66
N PRO A 45 -22.48 0.17 -0.38
CA PRO A 45 -23.81 -0.17 -0.89
C PRO A 45 -24.13 0.41 -2.27
N ILE A 46 -23.32 1.32 -2.80
CA ILE A 46 -23.63 2.04 -4.05
C ILE A 46 -23.21 1.23 -5.28
N ASP A 47 -22.01 0.66 -5.25
CA ASP A 47 -21.39 -0.12 -6.33
C ASP A 47 -21.54 0.54 -7.71
N ASP A 48 -21.22 1.84 -7.77
CA ASP A 48 -21.23 2.64 -9.01
C ASP A 48 -20.27 3.83 -8.89
N ALA A 49 -19.10 3.67 -9.51
CA ALA A 49 -18.02 4.64 -9.52
C ALA A 49 -18.38 5.97 -10.22
N SER A 50 -19.37 5.96 -11.11
CA SER A 50 -19.78 7.16 -11.86
C SER A 50 -20.41 8.22 -10.94
N ILE A 51 -21.02 7.81 -9.84
CA ILE A 51 -21.64 8.73 -8.87
C ILE A 51 -20.58 9.58 -8.16
N GLY A 52 -19.55 8.92 -7.61
CA GLY A 52 -18.41 9.61 -7.01
C GLY A 52 -17.65 10.46 -8.03
N LEU A 53 -17.49 9.98 -9.26
CA LEU A 53 -16.85 10.72 -10.35
C LEU A 53 -17.60 12.02 -10.67
N ARG A 54 -18.92 11.96 -10.93
CA ARG A 54 -19.73 13.15 -11.27
C ARG A 54 -19.60 14.24 -10.22
N ARG A 55 -19.71 13.89 -8.94
CA ARG A 55 -19.55 14.82 -7.82
C ARG A 55 -18.21 15.56 -7.86
N LEU A 56 -17.12 14.86 -8.14
CA LEU A 56 -15.77 15.44 -8.17
C LEU A 56 -15.52 16.24 -9.45
N VAL A 57 -16.07 15.82 -10.59
CA VAL A 57 -16.02 16.59 -11.84
C VAL A 57 -16.79 17.90 -11.70
N ASP A 58 -17.96 17.89 -11.05
CA ASP A 58 -18.73 19.11 -10.77
C ASP A 58 -17.95 20.08 -9.87
N GLU A 59 -17.19 19.57 -8.90
CA GLU A 59 -16.31 20.39 -8.05
C GLU A 59 -15.19 21.05 -8.86
N ILE A 60 -14.53 20.28 -9.76
CA ILE A 60 -13.52 20.82 -10.69
C ILE A 60 -14.17 21.84 -11.63
N GLY A 61 -15.35 21.56 -12.18
CA GLY A 61 -16.07 22.44 -13.09
C GLY A 61 -16.42 23.78 -12.47
N LYS A 62 -16.92 23.77 -11.23
CA LYS A 62 -17.19 25.01 -10.45
C LYS A 62 -15.93 25.84 -10.22
N ARG A 63 -14.79 25.20 -9.94
CA ARG A 63 -13.51 25.90 -9.72
C ARG A 63 -12.86 26.41 -11.01
N ALA A 64 -12.95 25.63 -12.08
CA ALA A 64 -12.36 25.96 -13.38
C ALA A 64 -13.25 26.87 -14.24
N GLY A 65 -14.53 27.07 -13.86
CA GLY A 65 -15.52 27.77 -14.67
C GLY A 65 -15.85 27.02 -15.96
N ARG A 66 -15.87 25.68 -15.92
CA ARG A 66 -16.03 24.80 -17.09
C ARG A 66 -17.14 23.78 -16.88
N THR A 67 -17.73 23.34 -17.99
CA THR A 67 -18.69 22.23 -18.03
C THR A 67 -18.04 21.03 -18.71
N PHE A 68 -18.19 19.84 -18.13
CA PHE A 68 -17.56 18.61 -18.62
C PHE A 68 -18.55 17.56 -19.14
N TYR A 69 -19.81 17.63 -18.70
CA TYR A 69 -20.87 16.72 -19.10
C TYR A 69 -21.86 17.39 -20.04
N ASP A 70 -22.47 16.62 -20.93
CA ASP A 70 -23.60 17.06 -21.74
C ASP A 70 -24.92 17.03 -20.93
N ALA A 71 -26.02 17.43 -21.57
CA ALA A 71 -27.36 17.39 -20.97
C ALA A 71 -27.83 15.97 -20.60
N GLY A 72 -27.23 14.93 -21.20
CA GLY A 72 -27.47 13.52 -20.90
C GLY A 72 -26.64 12.97 -19.74
N GLY A 73 -25.72 13.78 -19.19
CA GLY A 73 -24.82 13.37 -18.10
C GLY A 73 -23.65 12.48 -18.56
N GLU A 74 -23.34 12.49 -19.86
CA GLU A 74 -22.20 11.81 -20.46
C GLU A 74 -21.04 12.79 -20.64
N MET A 75 -19.80 12.32 -20.46
CA MET A 75 -18.63 13.18 -20.57
C MET A 75 -18.42 13.58 -22.03
N VAL A 76 -18.27 14.89 -22.27
CA VAL A 76 -18.06 15.41 -23.62
C VAL A 76 -16.60 15.19 -24.03
N ILE A 77 -16.41 14.38 -25.06
CA ILE A 77 -15.11 14.04 -25.68
C ILE A 77 -15.31 13.97 -27.20
N PRO A 78 -14.49 14.65 -28.03
CA PRO A 78 -13.36 15.52 -27.67
C PRO A 78 -13.80 16.90 -27.15
N GLU A 79 -12.84 17.74 -26.77
CA GLU A 79 -13.09 19.06 -26.19
C GLU A 79 -13.68 20.04 -27.23
N GLY A 80 -14.74 20.75 -26.83
CA GLY A 80 -15.40 21.78 -27.61
C GLY A 80 -14.57 23.06 -27.76
N MET A 81 -14.88 23.87 -28.78
CA MET A 81 -14.25 25.20 -28.98
C MET A 81 -14.49 26.16 -27.81
N ASP A 82 -15.61 25.98 -27.11
CA ASP A 82 -16.03 26.69 -25.91
C ASP A 82 -15.41 26.12 -24.63
N ARG A 83 -14.47 25.16 -24.74
CA ARG A 83 -13.79 24.47 -23.63
C ARG A 83 -14.72 23.56 -22.82
N THR A 84 -15.89 23.22 -23.37
CA THR A 84 -16.78 22.19 -22.84
C THR A 84 -16.18 20.81 -23.08
N GLY A 85 -16.19 19.96 -22.05
CA GLY A 85 -15.61 18.62 -22.11
C GLY A 85 -14.09 18.60 -21.93
N VAL A 86 -13.48 17.49 -22.35
CA VAL A 86 -12.03 17.25 -22.35
C VAL A 86 -11.61 16.52 -23.63
N GLU A 87 -10.35 16.67 -24.02
CA GLU A 87 -9.80 15.98 -25.19
C GLU A 87 -9.66 14.48 -24.91
N ALA A 88 -9.30 14.14 -23.66
CA ALA A 88 -9.27 12.76 -23.21
C ALA A 88 -9.70 12.62 -21.75
N PHE A 89 -10.32 11.49 -21.45
CA PHE A 89 -10.63 11.07 -20.10
C PHE A 89 -9.98 9.72 -19.81
N VAL A 90 -9.04 9.69 -18.88
CA VAL A 90 -8.30 8.47 -18.53
C VAL A 90 -8.63 8.03 -17.12
N THR A 91 -8.58 6.73 -16.86
CA THR A 91 -8.95 6.18 -15.56
C THR A 91 -7.93 5.17 -15.04
N THR A 92 -7.63 5.24 -13.75
CA THR A 92 -6.88 4.22 -13.02
C THR A 92 -7.70 3.64 -11.88
N ALA A 93 -7.39 2.41 -11.46
CA ALA A 93 -7.97 1.85 -10.25
C ALA A 93 -7.05 0.89 -9.51
N THR A 94 -7.21 0.92 -8.19
CA THR A 94 -6.82 -0.13 -7.22
C THR A 94 -8.04 -0.70 -6.48
N ALA A 95 -9.24 -0.29 -6.91
CA ALA A 95 -10.52 -0.62 -6.30
C ALA A 95 -11.30 -1.63 -7.14
N GLY A 96 -12.22 -2.34 -6.48
CA GLY A 96 -12.94 -3.48 -7.05
C GLY A 96 -12.43 -4.79 -6.47
N ARG A 97 -13.03 -5.90 -6.92
CA ARG A 97 -12.61 -7.23 -6.47
C ARG A 97 -11.30 -7.61 -7.21
N PRO A 98 -10.23 -8.00 -6.51
CA PRO A 98 -9.03 -8.52 -7.17
C PRO A 98 -9.40 -9.80 -7.92
N MET A 99 -8.68 -10.07 -9.03
CA MET A 99 -8.89 -11.32 -9.77
C MET A 99 -8.43 -12.49 -8.90
N ARG A 100 -9.33 -13.43 -8.62
CA ARG A 100 -9.07 -14.55 -7.72
C ARG A 100 -8.35 -15.65 -8.51
N VAL A 101 -7.16 -16.04 -8.06
CA VAL A 101 -6.28 -16.98 -8.76
C VAL A 101 -6.06 -18.23 -7.90
N ALA A 102 -6.24 -19.40 -8.50
CA ALA A 102 -5.75 -20.65 -7.94
C ALA A 102 -4.40 -21.00 -8.59
N ILE A 103 -3.36 -21.24 -7.80
CA ILE A 103 -2.07 -21.72 -8.31
C ILE A 103 -2.09 -23.25 -8.30
N VAL A 104 -1.67 -23.86 -9.40
CA VAL A 104 -1.40 -25.29 -9.49
C VAL A 104 0.06 -25.46 -9.86
N GLY A 105 0.86 -25.92 -8.92
CA GLY A 105 2.29 -26.16 -9.09
C GLY A 105 2.69 -27.59 -8.72
N LEU A 106 3.97 -27.92 -8.93
CA LEU A 106 4.52 -29.21 -8.46
C LEU A 106 5.13 -29.09 -7.07
N VAL A 107 6.03 -28.12 -6.89
CA VAL A 107 6.83 -27.90 -5.66
C VAL A 107 6.68 -26.45 -5.21
N GLU A 108 6.51 -26.23 -3.90
CA GLU A 108 6.26 -24.91 -3.30
C GLU A 108 7.42 -23.93 -3.56
N ASP A 109 8.64 -24.31 -3.16
CA ASP A 109 9.84 -23.46 -3.23
C ASP A 109 10.40 -23.26 -4.65
N VAL A 110 9.79 -23.91 -5.65
CA VAL A 110 10.28 -23.89 -7.04
C VAL A 110 9.21 -23.36 -7.98
N SER A 111 8.25 -24.20 -8.36
CA SER A 111 7.22 -23.82 -9.35
C SER A 111 6.21 -22.81 -8.79
N VAL A 112 5.76 -23.02 -7.54
CA VAL A 112 4.78 -22.10 -6.93
C VAL A 112 5.44 -20.76 -6.62
N ALA A 113 6.69 -20.75 -6.14
CA ALA A 113 7.48 -19.54 -5.96
C ALA A 113 7.57 -18.72 -7.27
N SER A 114 7.88 -19.36 -8.41
CA SER A 114 7.87 -18.69 -9.72
C SER A 114 6.48 -18.13 -10.07
N ALA A 115 5.40 -18.88 -9.82
CA ALA A 115 4.04 -18.38 -10.03
C ALA A 115 3.72 -17.16 -9.16
N ARG A 116 4.09 -17.18 -7.87
CA ARG A 116 3.89 -16.04 -6.97
C ARG A 116 4.62 -14.78 -7.45
N ARG A 117 5.85 -14.90 -8.01
CA ARG A 117 6.59 -13.77 -8.63
C ARG A 117 5.98 -13.24 -9.93
N VAL A 118 5.25 -14.08 -10.67
CA VAL A 118 4.45 -13.61 -11.84
C VAL A 118 3.26 -12.81 -11.34
N LEU A 119 2.53 -13.37 -10.36
CA LEU A 119 1.31 -12.79 -9.80
C LEU A 119 1.56 -11.51 -9.00
N SER A 120 2.73 -11.35 -8.37
CA SER A 120 3.06 -10.18 -7.54
C SER A 120 2.95 -8.85 -8.30
N SER A 121 3.08 -8.86 -9.62
CA SER A 121 3.02 -7.65 -10.45
C SER A 121 1.59 -7.21 -10.82
N SER A 122 0.56 -7.97 -10.43
CA SER A 122 -0.83 -7.78 -10.86
C SER A 122 -1.79 -7.70 -9.68
N PHE A 123 -2.95 -7.06 -9.88
CA PHE A 123 -3.98 -6.93 -8.84
C PHE A 123 -4.80 -8.24 -8.71
N VAL A 124 -4.19 -9.24 -8.08
CA VAL A 124 -4.72 -10.59 -7.94
C VAL A 124 -4.71 -11.06 -6.49
N GLU A 125 -5.64 -11.95 -6.14
CA GLU A 125 -5.70 -12.62 -4.84
C GLU A 125 -5.51 -14.12 -5.04
N VAL A 126 -4.50 -14.73 -4.40
CA VAL A 126 -4.32 -16.18 -4.44
C VAL A 126 -5.30 -16.82 -3.45
N VAL A 127 -6.31 -17.51 -3.97
CA VAL A 127 -7.39 -18.10 -3.15
C VAL A 127 -7.19 -19.59 -2.88
N ALA A 128 -6.34 -20.25 -3.68
CA ALA A 128 -5.97 -21.63 -3.49
C ALA A 128 -4.56 -21.88 -4.03
N THR A 129 -3.83 -22.80 -3.40
CA THR A 129 -2.55 -23.32 -3.91
C THR A 129 -2.60 -24.84 -3.83
N LEU A 130 -2.53 -25.49 -4.99
CA LEU A 130 -2.50 -26.94 -5.13
C LEU A 130 -1.08 -27.34 -5.53
N THR A 131 -0.50 -28.30 -4.82
CA THR A 131 0.79 -28.89 -5.15
C THR A 131 0.68 -30.40 -5.22
N LEU A 132 1.68 -31.07 -5.78
CA LEU A 132 1.68 -32.54 -5.83
C LEU A 132 1.70 -33.14 -4.40
N GLU A 133 2.36 -32.45 -3.48
CA GLU A 133 2.62 -32.87 -2.10
C GLU A 133 1.68 -32.20 -1.09
N ASP A 134 0.56 -31.61 -1.53
CA ASP A 134 -0.38 -30.88 -0.66
C ASP A 134 -1.21 -31.76 0.29
N GLY A 135 -0.99 -33.07 0.28
CA GLY A 135 -1.65 -34.06 1.15
C GLY A 135 -3.14 -34.27 0.84
N ARG A 136 -3.70 -33.56 -0.15
CA ARG A 136 -5.11 -33.67 -0.56
C ARG A 136 -5.27 -34.74 -1.64
N ASP A 137 -6.35 -35.50 -1.55
CA ASP A 137 -6.78 -36.42 -2.60
C ASP A 137 -7.47 -35.66 -3.75
N GLU A 138 -7.92 -36.40 -4.77
CA GLU A 138 -8.55 -35.79 -5.95
C GLU A 138 -9.83 -35.01 -5.60
N GLU A 139 -10.64 -35.55 -4.69
CA GLU A 139 -11.87 -34.92 -4.21
C GLU A 139 -11.57 -33.64 -3.42
N GLY A 140 -10.60 -33.67 -2.50
CA GLY A 140 -10.17 -32.50 -1.76
C GLY A 140 -9.64 -31.39 -2.67
N ARG A 141 -8.85 -31.72 -3.69
CA ARG A 141 -8.35 -30.75 -4.68
C ARG A 141 -9.47 -30.17 -5.55
N MET A 142 -10.43 -31.00 -5.95
CA MET A 142 -11.63 -30.54 -6.66
C MET A 142 -12.44 -29.57 -5.79
N ASN A 143 -12.68 -29.94 -4.53
CA ASN A 143 -13.48 -29.15 -3.60
C ASN A 143 -12.84 -27.78 -3.34
N GLU A 144 -11.52 -27.72 -3.21
CA GLU A 144 -10.77 -26.45 -3.11
C GLU A 144 -11.06 -25.50 -4.28
N LEU A 145 -11.08 -26.00 -5.53
CA LEU A 145 -11.37 -25.18 -6.70
C LEU A 145 -12.85 -24.76 -6.77
N VAL A 146 -13.76 -25.68 -6.43
CA VAL A 146 -15.21 -25.43 -6.50
C VAL A 146 -15.65 -24.42 -5.43
N LEU A 147 -15.20 -24.58 -4.18
CA LEU A 147 -15.56 -23.71 -3.06
C LEU A 147 -14.90 -22.35 -3.19
N ASN A 148 -13.62 -22.30 -3.56
CA ASN A 148 -12.93 -21.03 -3.68
C ASN A 148 -13.31 -20.26 -4.94
N ARG A 149 -13.97 -20.83 -5.95
CA ARG A 149 -14.45 -20.12 -7.16
C ARG A 149 -13.40 -19.12 -7.72
N PRO A 150 -12.22 -19.60 -8.14
CA PRO A 150 -11.23 -18.72 -8.77
C PRO A 150 -11.77 -18.17 -10.10
N ASP A 151 -11.24 -17.02 -10.52
CA ASP A 151 -11.46 -16.43 -11.84
C ASP A 151 -10.42 -16.93 -12.86
N LEU A 152 -9.24 -17.35 -12.37
CA LEU A 152 -8.13 -17.89 -13.15
C LEU A 152 -7.48 -19.07 -12.40
N ILE A 153 -7.17 -20.14 -13.12
CA ILE A 153 -6.29 -21.22 -12.64
C ILE A 153 -4.94 -21.05 -13.33
N PHE A 154 -3.89 -20.77 -12.56
CA PHE A 154 -2.53 -20.62 -13.06
C PHE A 154 -1.74 -21.92 -12.84
N MET A 155 -1.55 -22.66 -13.93
CA MET A 155 -0.83 -23.93 -13.95
C MET A 155 0.64 -23.71 -14.33
N VAL A 156 1.53 -24.11 -13.43
CA VAL A 156 2.99 -24.02 -13.58
C VAL A 156 3.65 -25.34 -13.19
N GLY A 157 4.90 -25.53 -13.62
CA GLY A 157 5.73 -26.63 -13.16
C GLY A 157 6.14 -27.62 -14.25
N GLY A 158 7.12 -28.43 -13.87
CA GLY A 158 7.90 -29.27 -14.77
C GLY A 158 8.92 -28.46 -15.57
N THR A 159 10.16 -28.93 -15.61
CA THR A 159 11.16 -28.41 -16.55
C THR A 159 10.85 -28.94 -17.94
N ASP A 160 11.33 -28.31 -19.03
CA ASP A 160 11.07 -28.82 -20.39
C ASP A 160 11.72 -30.21 -20.64
N THR A 161 12.67 -30.58 -19.77
CA THR A 161 13.34 -31.88 -19.80
C THR A 161 12.72 -32.94 -18.87
N GLY A 162 11.74 -32.62 -18.01
CA GLY A 162 11.25 -33.57 -17.00
C GLY A 162 9.90 -33.26 -16.34
N ALA A 163 9.48 -34.16 -15.44
CA ALA A 163 8.26 -34.08 -14.61
C ALA A 163 6.91 -33.99 -15.36
N VAL A 164 6.81 -34.60 -16.54
CA VAL A 164 5.57 -34.68 -17.35
C VAL A 164 4.43 -35.38 -16.58
N ARG A 165 4.68 -36.59 -16.05
CA ARG A 165 3.66 -37.40 -15.34
C ARG A 165 3.07 -36.73 -14.10
N ALA A 166 3.90 -35.96 -13.39
CA ALA A 166 3.53 -35.28 -12.16
C ALA A 166 2.50 -34.17 -12.39
N LEU A 167 2.56 -33.49 -13.54
CA LEU A 167 1.59 -32.46 -13.89
C LEU A 167 0.34 -33.08 -14.53
N GLU A 168 0.48 -34.20 -15.27
CA GLU A 168 -0.67 -34.96 -15.77
C GLU A 168 -1.62 -35.40 -14.66
N THR A 169 -1.11 -35.81 -13.49
CA THR A 169 -1.95 -36.17 -12.34
C THR A 169 -2.76 -34.99 -11.79
N MET A 170 -2.36 -33.75 -12.07
CA MET A 170 -3.10 -32.56 -11.65
C MET A 170 -4.15 -32.12 -12.68
N VAL A 171 -4.09 -32.60 -13.93
CA VAL A 171 -5.04 -32.22 -15.00
C VAL A 171 -6.45 -32.76 -14.72
N ALA A 172 -6.55 -34.03 -14.33
CA ALA A 172 -7.83 -34.70 -14.08
C ALA A 172 -8.71 -33.99 -13.02
N PRO A 173 -8.23 -33.71 -11.79
CA PRO A 173 -9.05 -33.04 -10.77
C PRO A 173 -9.54 -31.66 -11.22
N ILE A 174 -8.69 -30.90 -11.94
CA ILE A 174 -9.07 -29.58 -12.47
C ILE A 174 -10.18 -29.73 -13.51
N ARG A 175 -10.05 -30.70 -14.42
CA ARG A 175 -11.06 -30.94 -15.45
C ARG A 175 -12.40 -31.31 -14.84
N THR A 176 -12.40 -32.21 -13.86
CA THR A 176 -13.60 -32.60 -13.11
C THR A 176 -14.22 -31.39 -12.40
N ALA A 177 -13.41 -30.57 -11.72
CA ALA A 177 -13.87 -29.35 -11.07
C ALA A 177 -14.56 -28.37 -12.04
N LEU A 178 -14.02 -28.21 -13.26
CA LEU A 178 -14.65 -27.36 -14.28
C LEU A 178 -15.96 -27.94 -14.82
N GLN A 179 -16.06 -29.27 -14.96
CA GLN A 179 -17.26 -29.93 -15.48
C GLN A 179 -18.46 -29.78 -14.54
N VAL A 180 -18.24 -29.79 -13.23
CA VAL A 180 -19.30 -29.62 -12.22
C VAL A 180 -19.70 -28.15 -12.01
N GLN A 181 -18.92 -27.20 -12.52
CA GLN A 181 -19.24 -25.77 -12.48
C GLN A 181 -20.10 -25.36 -13.69
N ASP A 182 -21.01 -24.41 -13.45
CA ASP A 182 -21.79 -23.77 -14.50
C ASP A 182 -20.86 -23.10 -15.52
N ALA A 183 -21.15 -23.27 -16.81
CA ALA A 183 -20.31 -22.75 -17.89
C ALA A 183 -20.03 -21.24 -17.80
N GLY A 184 -20.97 -20.47 -17.24
CA GLY A 184 -20.83 -19.01 -17.08
C GLY A 184 -19.86 -18.55 -15.97
N ILE A 185 -19.45 -19.45 -15.06
CA ILE A 185 -18.57 -19.13 -13.93
C ILE A 185 -17.22 -19.87 -13.96
N ARG A 186 -16.94 -20.65 -15.00
CA ARG A 186 -15.69 -21.40 -15.13
C ARG A 186 -14.50 -20.43 -15.23
N PRO A 187 -13.43 -20.61 -14.44
CA PRO A 187 -12.22 -19.82 -14.57
C PRO A 187 -11.54 -20.05 -15.92
N ALA A 188 -10.81 -19.05 -16.40
CA ALA A 188 -9.83 -19.26 -17.45
C ALA A 188 -8.63 -20.06 -16.90
N ILE A 189 -7.84 -20.67 -17.78
CA ILE A 189 -6.58 -21.31 -17.42
C ILE A 189 -5.42 -20.51 -18.02
N LEU A 190 -4.39 -20.24 -17.23
CA LEU A 190 -3.09 -19.82 -17.73
C LEU A 190 -2.11 -20.98 -17.54
N PHE A 191 -1.56 -21.50 -18.63
CA PHE A 191 -0.56 -22.55 -18.61
C PHE A 191 0.82 -21.99 -18.95
N ALA A 192 1.77 -22.16 -18.03
CA ALA A 192 3.17 -21.76 -18.18
C ALA A 192 4.12 -22.83 -17.60
N GLY A 193 3.79 -24.09 -17.82
CA GLY A 193 4.57 -25.26 -17.39
C GLY A 193 5.34 -25.91 -18.54
N ASN A 194 5.72 -27.17 -18.36
CA ASN A 194 6.44 -27.96 -19.37
C ASN A 194 5.75 -27.92 -20.75
N SER A 195 6.49 -27.42 -21.75
CA SER A 195 6.01 -27.26 -23.14
C SER A 195 5.48 -28.55 -23.78
N LYS A 196 5.94 -29.73 -23.36
CA LYS A 196 5.48 -31.04 -23.87
C LYS A 196 4.05 -31.37 -23.45
N LEU A 197 3.52 -30.71 -22.42
CA LEU A 197 2.16 -30.94 -21.92
C LEU A 197 1.11 -30.05 -22.57
N VAL A 198 1.51 -29.12 -23.44
CA VAL A 198 0.56 -28.26 -24.18
C VAL A 198 -0.52 -29.09 -24.89
N PRO A 199 -0.22 -30.17 -25.65
CA PRO A 199 -1.27 -30.97 -26.29
C PRO A 199 -2.22 -31.63 -25.29
N THR A 200 -1.73 -32.06 -24.13
CA THR A 200 -2.55 -32.67 -23.06
C THR A 200 -3.50 -31.64 -22.45
N VAL A 201 -3.02 -30.43 -22.20
CA VAL A 201 -3.81 -29.30 -21.67
C VAL A 201 -4.86 -28.86 -22.69
N GLU A 202 -4.48 -28.75 -23.97
CA GLU A 202 -5.41 -28.43 -25.07
C GLU A 202 -6.55 -29.43 -25.15
N ALA A 203 -6.24 -30.72 -25.13
CA ALA A 203 -7.23 -31.80 -25.20
C ALA A 203 -8.13 -31.87 -23.96
N ALA A 204 -7.66 -31.41 -22.81
CA ALA A 204 -8.39 -31.49 -21.55
C ALA A 204 -9.35 -30.30 -21.31
N PHE A 205 -9.00 -29.10 -21.80
CA PHE A 205 -9.64 -27.86 -21.35
C PHE A 205 -10.20 -26.94 -22.45
N ASN A 206 -9.74 -27.03 -23.71
CA ASN A 206 -10.19 -26.11 -24.76
C ASN A 206 -11.70 -26.23 -25.07
N ASP A 207 -12.31 -27.37 -24.75
CA ASP A 207 -13.77 -27.62 -24.85
C ASP A 207 -14.55 -27.09 -23.63
N LEU A 208 -13.87 -26.78 -22.52
CA LEU A 208 -14.50 -26.40 -21.25
C LEU A 208 -14.36 -24.91 -20.92
N THR A 209 -13.22 -24.29 -21.23
CA THR A 209 -12.90 -22.90 -20.88
C THR A 209 -11.83 -22.28 -21.80
N THR A 210 -11.57 -20.98 -21.62
CA THR A 210 -10.46 -20.29 -22.30
C THR A 210 -9.12 -20.69 -21.67
N VAL A 211 -8.17 -21.12 -22.50
CA VAL A 211 -6.79 -21.41 -22.08
C VAL A 211 -5.83 -20.41 -22.72
N LEU A 212 -5.00 -19.79 -21.88
CA LEU A 212 -3.90 -18.89 -22.25
C LEU A 212 -2.58 -19.65 -22.08
N TYR A 213 -1.72 -19.59 -23.09
CA TYR A 213 -0.44 -20.29 -23.09
C TYR A 213 0.72 -19.28 -23.03
N ALA A 214 1.69 -19.57 -22.16
CA ALA A 214 2.94 -18.84 -22.01
C ALA A 214 4.13 -19.80 -22.06
N ASP A 215 5.32 -19.24 -22.26
CA ASP A 215 6.56 -19.99 -22.10
C ASP A 215 6.69 -20.52 -20.67
N ASN A 216 7.41 -21.64 -20.52
CA ASN A 216 7.63 -22.25 -19.21
C ASN A 216 8.30 -21.26 -18.26
N VAL A 217 7.70 -21.02 -17.08
CA VAL A 217 8.28 -20.09 -16.09
C VAL A 217 9.63 -20.56 -15.56
N ARG A 218 9.90 -21.87 -15.64
CA ARG A 218 11.14 -22.49 -15.17
C ARG A 218 11.54 -23.65 -16.10
N PRO A 219 12.05 -23.35 -17.31
CA PRO A 219 12.39 -24.39 -18.30
C PRO A 219 13.53 -25.30 -17.81
N ARG A 220 14.40 -24.79 -16.94
CA ARG A 220 15.46 -25.53 -16.24
C ARG A 220 15.43 -25.17 -14.75
N MET A 221 15.95 -26.04 -13.88
CA MET A 221 15.92 -25.82 -12.43
C MET A 221 16.63 -24.53 -11.98
N ASP A 222 17.63 -24.09 -12.72
CA ASP A 222 18.46 -22.91 -12.45
C ASP A 222 18.05 -21.66 -13.26
N VAL A 223 17.05 -21.76 -14.14
CA VAL A 223 16.64 -20.67 -15.04
C VAL A 223 15.16 -20.36 -14.85
N GLU A 224 14.87 -19.07 -14.63
CA GLU A 224 13.51 -18.56 -14.47
C GLU A 224 13.21 -17.50 -15.55
N TYR A 225 12.05 -17.63 -16.21
CA TYR A 225 11.58 -16.71 -17.25
C TYR A 225 10.11 -16.33 -17.03
N LEU A 226 9.85 -15.11 -16.56
CA LEU A 226 8.51 -14.71 -16.10
C LEU A 226 7.72 -13.87 -17.11
N ASP A 227 8.37 -13.26 -18.11
CA ASP A 227 7.78 -12.19 -18.93
C ASP A 227 6.62 -12.68 -19.82
N SER A 228 6.75 -13.89 -20.38
CA SER A 228 5.70 -14.51 -21.19
C SER A 228 4.43 -14.75 -20.35
N ALA A 229 4.59 -15.29 -19.14
CA ALA A 229 3.49 -15.53 -18.21
C ALA A 229 2.87 -14.21 -17.71
N ARG A 230 3.67 -13.19 -17.39
CA ARG A 230 3.19 -11.84 -17.02
C ARG A 230 2.36 -11.20 -18.14
N THR A 231 2.78 -11.37 -19.38
CA THR A 231 2.06 -10.86 -20.56
C THR A 231 0.69 -11.53 -20.69
N GLN A 232 0.62 -12.85 -20.55
CA GLN A 232 -0.66 -13.58 -20.63
C GLN A 232 -1.56 -13.32 -19.42
N LEU A 233 -0.99 -13.19 -18.22
CA LEU A 233 -1.73 -12.78 -17.03
C LEU A 233 -2.37 -11.40 -17.21
N THR A 234 -1.65 -10.45 -17.82
CA THR A 234 -2.19 -9.13 -18.16
C THR A 234 -3.40 -9.24 -19.09
N LYS A 235 -3.35 -10.13 -20.09
CA LYS A 235 -4.51 -10.40 -20.97
C LYS A 235 -5.67 -11.02 -20.20
N ALA A 236 -5.40 -11.97 -19.31
CA ALA A 236 -6.41 -12.59 -18.45
C ALA A 236 -7.12 -11.54 -17.59
N PHE A 237 -6.34 -10.66 -16.94
CA PHE A 237 -6.82 -9.57 -16.10
C PHE A 237 -7.66 -8.55 -16.90
N ASN A 238 -7.22 -8.17 -18.10
CA ASN A 238 -7.99 -7.28 -18.97
C ASN A 238 -9.32 -7.91 -19.39
N SER A 239 -9.32 -9.20 -19.73
CA SER A 239 -10.55 -9.94 -20.04
C SER A 239 -11.48 -10.02 -18.82
N TYR A 240 -10.93 -10.28 -17.62
CA TYR A 240 -11.66 -10.29 -16.36
C TYR A 240 -12.36 -8.95 -16.10
N ASN A 241 -11.63 -7.83 -16.19
CA ASN A 241 -12.17 -6.49 -16.00
C ASN A 241 -13.24 -6.12 -17.04
N SER A 242 -13.07 -6.54 -18.30
CA SER A 242 -14.05 -6.25 -19.35
C SER A 242 -15.40 -6.93 -19.11
N ARG A 243 -15.38 -8.12 -18.48
CA ARG A 243 -16.56 -8.93 -18.15
C ARG A 243 -17.20 -8.52 -16.83
N GLN A 244 -16.39 -8.22 -15.82
CA GLN A 244 -16.86 -7.68 -14.54
C GLN A 244 -16.99 -6.16 -14.61
N ARG A 245 -18.09 -5.70 -15.20
CA ARG A 245 -18.37 -4.27 -15.24
C ARG A 245 -18.71 -3.69 -13.85
N GLY A 246 -19.18 -4.48 -12.88
CA GLY A 246 -19.32 -4.11 -11.46
C GLY A 246 -19.65 -2.63 -11.20
N ALA A 247 -18.86 -1.99 -10.32
CA ALA A 247 -18.88 -0.56 -10.06
C ALA A 247 -18.51 0.33 -11.26
N PHE A 248 -17.79 -0.18 -12.25
CA PHE A 248 -17.25 0.59 -13.38
C PHE A 248 -18.15 0.56 -14.63
N ARG A 249 -19.34 -0.05 -14.55
CA ARG A 249 -20.21 -0.34 -15.71
C ARG A 249 -20.67 0.88 -16.49
N ASN A 250 -20.80 2.00 -15.79
CA ASN A 250 -21.27 3.28 -16.31
C ASN A 250 -20.12 4.21 -16.68
N LEU A 251 -18.87 3.75 -16.62
CA LEU A 251 -17.70 4.55 -16.95
C LEU A 251 -17.24 4.27 -18.38
N LYS A 252 -17.14 5.34 -19.17
CA LYS A 252 -16.54 5.34 -20.49
C LYS A 252 -15.30 6.23 -20.43
N SER A 253 -14.13 5.63 -20.53
CA SER A 253 -12.85 6.34 -20.59
C SER A 253 -12.13 6.03 -21.89
N SER A 254 -11.27 6.95 -22.34
CA SER A 254 -10.45 6.83 -23.55
C SER A 254 -9.51 5.62 -23.52
N THR A 255 -9.11 5.18 -22.33
CA THR A 255 -8.12 4.11 -22.11
C THR A 255 -8.70 2.81 -21.56
N GLY A 256 -9.99 2.80 -21.20
CA GLY A 256 -10.50 1.81 -20.24
C GLY A 256 -9.84 1.97 -18.87
N LEU A 257 -10.02 0.96 -18.01
CA LEU A 257 -9.51 0.97 -16.63
C LEU A 257 -8.05 0.50 -16.58
N VAL A 258 -7.14 1.42 -16.27
CA VAL A 258 -5.70 1.12 -16.15
C VAL A 258 -5.36 0.77 -14.69
N PRO A 259 -4.53 -0.25 -14.41
CA PRO A 259 -4.07 -0.50 -13.05
C PRO A 259 -3.22 0.66 -12.52
N THR A 260 -3.53 1.19 -11.33
CA THR A 260 -2.75 2.26 -10.68
C THR A 260 -1.26 1.88 -10.53
N ALA A 261 -0.97 0.60 -10.26
CA ALA A 261 0.41 0.10 -10.15
C ALA A 261 1.26 0.34 -11.40
N ARG A 262 0.63 0.34 -12.59
CA ARG A 262 1.31 0.63 -13.85
C ARG A 262 1.85 2.06 -13.89
N GLY A 263 1.13 3.02 -13.31
CA GLY A 263 1.58 4.41 -13.23
C GLY A 263 2.80 4.56 -12.33
N TYR A 264 2.78 3.96 -11.14
CA TYR A 264 3.95 3.94 -10.26
C TYR A 264 5.15 3.25 -10.92
N ALA A 265 4.94 2.12 -11.60
CA ALA A 265 6.01 1.41 -12.30
C ALA A 265 6.67 2.29 -13.38
N LEU A 266 5.84 2.90 -14.24
CA LEU A 266 6.30 3.78 -15.32
C LEU A 266 7.06 4.99 -14.80
N VAL A 267 6.53 5.68 -13.79
CA VAL A 267 7.16 6.89 -13.24
C VAL A 267 8.46 6.56 -12.51
N ALA A 268 8.48 5.50 -11.69
CA ALA A 268 9.69 5.08 -10.99
C ALA A 268 10.78 4.65 -11.97
N GLU A 269 10.43 3.86 -12.99
CA GLU A 269 11.37 3.43 -14.04
C GLU A 269 11.90 4.62 -14.84
N TYR A 270 11.03 5.54 -15.26
CA TYR A 270 11.41 6.74 -15.98
C TYR A 270 12.43 7.57 -15.20
N ILE A 271 12.16 7.85 -13.92
CA ILE A 271 13.07 8.64 -13.08
C ILE A 271 14.38 7.88 -12.84
N ALA A 272 14.31 6.58 -12.59
CA ALA A 272 15.50 5.76 -12.36
C ALA A 272 16.44 5.77 -13.57
N ARG A 273 15.88 5.65 -14.78
CA ARG A 273 16.65 5.67 -16.04
C ARG A 273 17.17 7.07 -16.41
N THR A 274 16.35 8.11 -16.30
CA THR A 274 16.71 9.46 -16.75
C THR A 274 17.62 10.21 -15.78
N SER A 275 17.53 9.89 -14.48
CA SER A 275 18.32 10.56 -13.44
C SER A 275 19.44 9.69 -12.86
N GLU A 276 19.64 8.46 -13.37
CA GLU A 276 20.57 7.46 -12.84
C GLU A 276 20.44 7.26 -11.31
N LYS A 277 19.19 7.27 -10.81
CA LYS A 277 18.86 7.13 -9.39
C LYS A 277 18.25 5.78 -9.10
N ASN A 278 18.49 5.26 -7.91
CA ASN A 278 17.72 4.16 -7.35
C ASN A 278 16.43 4.69 -6.72
N VAL A 279 15.28 4.20 -7.18
CA VAL A 279 13.96 4.70 -6.80
C VAL A 279 13.15 3.60 -6.12
N LEU A 280 12.61 3.90 -4.94
CA LEU A 280 11.60 3.08 -4.28
C LEU A 280 10.27 3.84 -4.27
N ALA A 281 9.25 3.32 -4.95
CA ALA A 281 7.89 3.85 -4.84
C ALA A 281 7.06 2.99 -3.90
N VAL A 282 6.28 3.61 -3.01
CA VAL A 282 5.36 2.91 -2.11
C VAL A 282 4.06 3.71 -2.04
N ASP A 283 2.92 3.06 -2.30
CA ASP A 283 1.58 3.60 -2.11
C ASP A 283 0.74 2.61 -1.30
N MET A 284 0.52 2.92 -0.02
CA MET A 284 -0.31 2.11 0.87
C MET A 284 -1.69 2.74 1.02
N GLY A 285 -2.67 2.10 0.39
CA GLY A 285 -4.08 2.47 0.48
C GLY A 285 -4.83 1.73 1.58
N SER A 286 -6.17 1.81 1.53
CA SER A 286 -7.05 1.10 2.45
C SER A 286 -7.07 -0.41 2.18
N ALA A 287 -7.20 -0.82 0.91
CA ALA A 287 -7.29 -2.23 0.52
C ALA A 287 -5.99 -2.80 -0.04
N THR A 288 -5.18 -1.97 -0.68
CA THR A 288 -4.08 -2.42 -1.55
C THR A 288 -2.84 -1.61 -1.25
N THR A 289 -1.68 -2.26 -1.33
CA THR A 289 -0.37 -1.61 -1.33
C THR A 289 0.33 -1.89 -2.65
N VAL A 290 0.86 -0.84 -3.26
CA VAL A 290 1.73 -0.92 -4.44
C VAL A 290 3.14 -0.53 -4.02
N MET A 291 4.13 -1.33 -4.42
CA MET A 291 5.54 -1.05 -4.20
C MET A 291 6.33 -1.32 -5.49
N ILE A 292 7.15 -0.35 -5.89
CA ILE A 292 8.04 -0.46 -7.05
C ILE A 292 9.47 -0.24 -6.60
N ALA A 293 10.33 -1.20 -6.92
CA ALA A 293 11.76 -1.14 -6.65
C ALA A 293 12.51 -1.02 -7.97
N ALA A 294 12.98 0.18 -8.30
CA ALA A 294 13.77 0.45 -9.51
C ALA A 294 15.23 0.71 -9.13
N PHE A 295 16.05 -0.34 -9.16
CA PHE A 295 17.45 -0.32 -8.74
C PHE A 295 18.36 -0.77 -9.87
N LYS A 296 19.40 0.01 -10.21
CA LYS A 296 20.38 -0.31 -11.26
C LYS A 296 19.75 -0.74 -12.61
N GLY A 297 18.64 -0.12 -12.99
CA GLY A 297 17.92 -0.43 -14.23
C GLY A 297 17.06 -1.70 -14.18
N GLN A 298 17.03 -2.42 -13.06
CA GLN A 298 16.05 -3.48 -12.80
C GLN A 298 14.83 -2.90 -12.10
N VAL A 299 13.64 -3.28 -12.56
CA VAL A 299 12.37 -2.85 -11.99
C VAL A 299 11.63 -4.07 -11.48
N ASP A 300 11.32 -4.06 -10.19
CA ASP A 300 10.47 -5.04 -9.55
C ASP A 300 9.17 -4.36 -9.07
N THR A 301 8.04 -5.02 -9.30
CA THR A 301 6.69 -4.50 -9.04
C THR A 301 5.94 -5.45 -8.14
N VAL A 302 5.49 -4.94 -7.00
CA VAL A 302 4.72 -5.66 -6.00
C VAL A 302 3.38 -4.97 -5.82
N VAL A 303 2.31 -5.72 -6.04
CA VAL A 303 0.91 -5.32 -5.85
C VAL A 303 0.31 -6.32 -4.87
N SER A 304 0.18 -5.90 -3.62
CA SER A 304 -0.40 -6.72 -2.55
C SER A 304 -1.87 -6.37 -2.40
N ALA A 305 -2.72 -7.16 -3.07
CA ALA A 305 -4.17 -7.09 -2.87
C ALA A 305 -4.51 -7.47 -1.42
N ASN A 306 -5.53 -6.82 -0.85
CA ASN A 306 -5.96 -7.01 0.53
C ASN A 306 -4.86 -6.71 1.57
N TYR A 307 -3.87 -5.88 1.24
CA TYR A 307 -2.81 -5.46 2.15
C TYR A 307 -2.81 -3.93 2.23
N GLY A 308 -3.40 -3.37 3.29
CA GLY A 308 -3.56 -1.92 3.44
C GLY A 308 -4.06 -1.55 4.83
N LEU A 309 -4.26 -0.26 5.09
CA LEU A 309 -4.60 0.26 6.42
C LEU A 309 -6.09 0.26 6.76
N GLY A 310 -6.94 -0.19 5.83
CA GLY A 310 -8.39 -0.22 6.00
C GLY A 310 -8.95 -1.62 5.76
N HIS A 311 -9.59 -1.83 4.61
CA HIS A 311 -10.10 -3.15 4.21
C HIS A 311 -9.03 -4.25 4.32
N GLY A 312 -7.78 -3.93 3.98
CA GLY A 312 -6.67 -4.88 4.03
C GLY A 312 -6.01 -5.05 5.41
N ALA A 313 -6.44 -4.31 6.44
CA ALA A 313 -5.76 -4.28 7.73
C ALA A 313 -5.70 -5.67 8.42
N PRO A 314 -6.76 -6.50 8.43
CA PRO A 314 -6.70 -7.82 9.05
C PRO A 314 -5.69 -8.74 8.36
N ASN A 315 -5.63 -8.70 7.02
CA ASN A 315 -4.66 -9.51 6.28
C ASN A 315 -3.23 -8.95 6.41
N LEU A 316 -3.07 -7.62 6.52
CA LEU A 316 -1.79 -7.01 6.90
C LEU A 316 -1.31 -7.57 8.24
N VAL A 317 -2.16 -7.58 9.28
CA VAL A 317 -1.79 -8.15 10.60
C VAL A 317 -1.50 -9.65 10.50
N ARG A 318 -2.27 -10.41 9.71
CA ARG A 318 -2.04 -11.84 9.49
C ARG A 318 -0.70 -12.14 8.85
N GLN A 319 -0.23 -11.30 7.92
CA GLN A 319 1.02 -11.50 7.19
C GLN A 319 2.22 -10.88 7.92
N ALA A 320 2.09 -9.64 8.38
CA ALA A 320 3.16 -8.92 9.07
C ALA A 320 3.33 -9.35 10.53
N GLY A 321 2.28 -9.87 11.17
CA GLY A 321 2.29 -10.24 12.59
C GLY A 321 2.04 -9.06 13.52
N ALA A 322 1.22 -9.26 14.55
CA ALA A 322 0.93 -8.24 15.55
C ALA A 322 2.16 -7.88 16.41
N GLU A 323 3.08 -8.84 16.58
CA GLU A 323 4.36 -8.68 17.24
C GLU A 323 5.31 -7.70 16.54
N ASN A 324 5.12 -7.45 15.24
CA ASN A 324 5.87 -6.42 14.50
C ASN A 324 5.18 -5.05 14.55
N VAL A 325 3.90 -4.99 14.93
CA VAL A 325 3.14 -3.74 15.13
C VAL A 325 3.38 -3.18 16.54
N ARG A 326 3.34 -4.04 17.57
CA ARG A 326 3.43 -3.65 18.99
C ARG A 326 4.65 -2.81 19.37
N PRO A 327 5.86 -3.05 18.81
CA PRO A 327 7.02 -2.20 19.08
C PRO A 327 6.82 -0.74 18.67
N TRP A 328 5.87 -0.45 17.79
CA TRP A 328 5.50 0.91 17.36
C TRP A 328 4.41 1.57 18.21
N LEU A 329 3.96 0.92 19.28
CA LEU A 329 2.95 1.44 20.18
C LEU A 329 3.62 1.97 21.47
N PRO A 330 3.38 3.24 21.86
CA PRO A 330 3.99 3.83 23.05
C PRO A 330 3.24 3.48 24.34
N PHE A 331 2.51 2.36 24.35
CA PHE A 331 1.67 1.87 25.43
C PHE A 331 1.63 0.34 25.44
N GLU A 332 1.11 -0.24 26.51
CA GLU A 332 0.89 -1.68 26.59
C GLU A 332 -0.27 -2.12 25.69
N SER A 333 -0.04 -3.17 24.90
CA SER A 333 -1.02 -3.72 23.98
C SER A 333 -0.80 -5.21 23.82
N SER A 334 -1.89 -5.98 23.78
CA SER A 334 -1.89 -7.40 23.40
C SER A 334 -1.90 -7.57 21.88
N ASN A 335 -1.59 -8.78 21.39
CA ASN A 335 -1.76 -9.12 19.97
C ASN A 335 -3.24 -9.05 19.55
N GLN A 336 -4.14 -9.41 20.45
CA GLN A 336 -5.58 -9.37 20.23
C GLN A 336 -6.07 -7.94 20.01
N GLN A 337 -5.60 -6.97 20.81
CA GLN A 337 -5.97 -5.55 20.63
C GLN A 337 -5.52 -5.00 19.26
N VAL A 338 -4.34 -5.40 18.76
CA VAL A 338 -3.90 -5.05 17.40
C VAL A 338 -4.83 -5.67 16.35
N ALA A 339 -5.18 -6.94 16.52
CA ALA A 339 -6.09 -7.64 15.61
C ALA A 339 -7.50 -7.03 15.63
N ASP A 340 -8.01 -6.66 16.80
CA ASP A 340 -9.33 -6.05 16.98
C ASP A 340 -9.39 -4.66 16.38
N TYR A 341 -8.34 -3.85 16.56
CA TYR A 341 -8.21 -2.58 15.85
C TYR A 341 -8.28 -2.78 14.33
N ALA A 342 -7.49 -3.71 13.79
CA ALA A 342 -7.48 -4.01 12.35
C ALA A 342 -8.84 -4.52 11.83
N ARG A 343 -9.53 -5.38 12.59
CA ARG A 343 -10.89 -5.87 12.25
C ARG A 343 -11.90 -4.73 12.25
N ASN A 344 -11.93 -3.91 13.30
CA ASN A 344 -12.81 -2.74 13.39
C ASN A 344 -12.56 -1.76 12.24
N LYS A 345 -11.30 -1.54 11.91
CA LYS A 345 -10.89 -0.68 10.80
C LYS A 345 -11.34 -1.24 9.44
N SER A 346 -11.33 -2.56 9.26
CA SER A 346 -11.79 -3.20 8.01
C SER A 346 -13.28 -3.05 7.74
N VAL A 347 -14.10 -2.98 8.80
CA VAL A 347 -15.56 -2.77 8.71
C VAL A 347 -15.89 -1.28 8.49
N ARG A 348 -15.02 -0.37 8.95
CA ARG A 348 -15.17 1.09 8.80
C ARG A 348 -13.92 1.70 8.15
N PRO A 349 -13.59 1.33 6.91
CA PRO A 349 -12.30 1.65 6.28
C PRO A 349 -12.13 3.14 5.96
N SER A 350 -13.23 3.90 5.94
CA SER A 350 -13.25 5.36 5.77
C SER A 350 -13.16 6.14 7.08
N SER A 351 -13.15 5.47 8.25
CA SER A 351 -12.95 6.16 9.51
C SER A 351 -11.59 6.85 9.53
N VAL A 352 -11.47 7.89 10.34
CA VAL A 352 -10.17 8.44 10.73
C VAL A 352 -9.91 8.05 12.19
N PRO A 353 -8.65 8.04 12.65
CA PRO A 353 -8.35 7.91 14.08
C PRO A 353 -9.20 8.88 14.90
N VAL A 354 -9.91 8.39 15.91
CA VAL A 354 -10.77 9.23 16.74
C VAL A 354 -9.97 9.88 17.87
N ASN A 355 -8.89 9.22 18.30
CA ASN A 355 -7.97 9.71 19.31
C ASN A 355 -6.51 9.36 18.96
N VAL A 356 -5.58 9.81 19.81
CA VAL A 356 -4.14 9.58 19.63
C VAL A 356 -3.77 8.09 19.72
N ARG A 357 -4.50 7.28 20.49
CA ARG A 357 -4.27 5.83 20.60
C ARG A 357 -4.51 5.13 19.25
N ASP A 358 -5.64 5.43 18.62
CA ASP A 358 -5.99 4.93 17.29
C ASP A 358 -4.93 5.32 16.25
N LEU A 359 -4.43 6.56 16.34
CA LEU A 359 -3.41 7.06 15.43
C LEU A 359 -2.12 6.24 15.55
N TYR A 360 -1.69 5.90 16.77
CA TYR A 360 -0.54 5.02 16.97
C TYR A 360 -0.76 3.61 16.43
N PHE A 361 -1.97 3.04 16.54
CA PHE A 361 -2.28 1.77 15.88
C PHE A 361 -2.15 1.86 14.36
N GLU A 362 -2.75 2.85 13.70
CA GLU A 362 -2.65 3.00 12.24
C GLU A 362 -1.21 3.22 11.79
N GLN A 363 -0.45 4.06 12.49
CA GLN A 363 0.95 4.30 12.14
C GLN A 363 1.84 3.10 12.45
N GLY A 364 1.52 2.30 13.47
CA GLY A 364 2.19 1.03 13.75
C GLY A 364 1.94 0.00 12.65
N LEU A 365 0.69 -0.13 12.19
CA LEU A 365 0.32 -0.97 11.05
C LEU A 365 1.04 -0.53 9.77
N LEU A 366 1.12 0.77 9.51
CA LEU A 366 1.84 1.34 8.37
C LEU A 366 3.31 0.96 8.36
N ARG A 367 4.01 1.18 9.48
CA ARG A 367 5.44 0.88 9.60
C ARG A 367 5.70 -0.61 9.49
N ALA A 368 5.00 -1.43 10.26
CA ALA A 368 5.16 -2.89 10.23
C ALA A 368 4.83 -3.46 8.84
N GLY A 369 3.77 -2.96 8.21
CA GLY A 369 3.32 -3.43 6.91
C GLY A 369 4.31 -3.14 5.78
N ILE A 370 4.80 -1.90 5.70
CA ILE A 370 5.80 -1.53 4.68
C ILE A 370 7.11 -2.28 4.92
N GLN A 371 7.55 -2.40 6.18
CA GLN A 371 8.75 -3.17 6.51
C GLN A 371 8.62 -4.64 6.11
N HIS A 372 7.48 -5.27 6.40
CA HIS A 372 7.22 -6.65 5.98
C HIS A 372 7.28 -6.82 4.47
N LEU A 373 6.65 -5.91 3.70
CA LEU A 373 6.70 -5.96 2.24
C LEU A 373 8.12 -5.78 1.69
N ILE A 374 8.90 -4.84 2.25
CA ILE A 374 10.30 -4.66 1.88
C ILE A 374 11.11 -5.94 2.15
N GLN A 375 11.02 -6.50 3.36
CA GLN A 375 11.83 -7.68 3.72
C GLN A 375 11.44 -8.90 2.89
N SER A 376 10.15 -9.05 2.54
CA SER A 376 9.67 -10.19 1.76
C SER A 376 10.08 -10.14 0.28
N ASN A 377 10.38 -8.96 -0.27
CA ASN A 377 10.64 -8.78 -1.71
C ASN A 377 12.08 -8.34 -2.04
N ARG A 378 12.84 -7.78 -1.08
CA ARG A 378 14.19 -7.25 -1.34
C ARG A 378 15.25 -8.29 -1.74
N HIS A 379 14.94 -9.59 -1.68
CA HIS A 379 15.93 -10.64 -1.95
C HIS A 379 16.51 -10.54 -3.36
N ASP A 380 15.74 -10.07 -4.34
CA ASP A 380 16.19 -9.96 -5.72
C ASP A 380 16.65 -8.55 -6.09
N TRP A 381 16.51 -7.57 -5.18
CA TRP A 381 16.92 -6.19 -5.43
C TRP A 381 18.45 -6.05 -5.37
N PRO A 382 19.07 -5.41 -6.39
CA PRO A 382 20.51 -5.24 -6.45
C PRO A 382 21.00 -4.16 -5.48
N ASP A 383 22.11 -4.44 -4.77
CA ASP A 383 22.85 -3.50 -3.92
C ASP A 383 22.12 -2.81 -2.76
N VAL A 384 20.94 -3.28 -2.35
CA VAL A 384 20.17 -2.71 -1.22
C VAL A 384 20.45 -3.39 0.13
N GLY A 385 21.24 -4.46 0.14
CA GLY A 385 21.39 -5.38 1.28
C GLY A 385 20.24 -6.39 1.36
N LYS A 386 20.44 -7.53 2.02
CA LYS A 386 19.40 -8.59 2.11
C LYS A 386 18.60 -8.57 3.40
N GLN A 387 19.06 -7.85 4.42
CA GLN A 387 18.42 -7.74 5.74
C GLN A 387 18.68 -6.34 6.33
N GLY A 388 17.85 -5.94 7.30
CA GLY A 388 17.97 -4.66 8.02
C GLY A 388 17.65 -3.44 7.15
N ALA A 389 18.43 -2.38 7.27
CA ALA A 389 18.21 -1.11 6.60
C ALA A 389 18.40 -1.19 5.08
N LEU A 390 17.74 -0.29 4.36
CA LEU A 390 17.84 -0.19 2.91
C LEU A 390 18.97 0.77 2.50
N ARG A 391 20.00 0.19 1.89
CA ARG A 391 21.11 0.94 1.30
C ARG A 391 20.77 1.40 -0.10
N ASN A 392 21.42 2.46 -0.55
CA ASN A 392 21.39 2.92 -1.94
C ASN A 392 19.98 3.26 -2.46
N VAL A 393 19.12 3.85 -1.61
CA VAL A 393 17.83 4.43 -2.03
C VAL A 393 18.02 5.93 -2.19
N ASP A 394 18.06 6.42 -3.42
CA ASP A 394 18.29 7.84 -3.72
C ASP A 394 17.00 8.66 -3.65
N LEU A 395 15.88 8.05 -4.05
CA LEU A 395 14.56 8.68 -4.10
C LEU A 395 13.47 7.73 -3.61
N ILE A 396 12.59 8.23 -2.74
CA ILE A 396 11.35 7.58 -2.37
C ILE A 396 10.18 8.36 -2.98
N LEU A 397 9.31 7.66 -3.71
CA LEU A 397 8.01 8.16 -4.14
C LEU A 397 6.95 7.62 -3.16
N ALA A 398 6.33 8.49 -2.38
CA ALA A 398 5.40 8.08 -1.33
C ALA A 398 3.95 8.48 -1.67
N GLY A 399 3.08 7.50 -1.83
CA GLY A 399 1.63 7.66 -2.01
C GLY A 399 0.83 7.15 -0.80
N GLY A 400 -0.45 7.50 -0.77
CA GLY A 400 -1.37 6.99 0.26
C GLY A 400 -1.47 7.90 1.49
N LYS A 401 -2.71 8.08 1.98
CA LYS A 401 -3.03 9.06 3.03
C LYS A 401 -2.32 8.79 4.35
N GLY A 402 -1.97 7.55 4.66
CA GLY A 402 -1.23 7.20 5.88
C GLY A 402 0.20 7.76 5.91
N MET A 403 0.82 7.99 4.74
CA MET A 403 2.19 8.53 4.63
C MET A 403 2.24 10.02 4.28
N THR A 404 1.20 10.55 3.63
CA THR A 404 1.22 11.91 3.06
C THR A 404 0.13 12.82 3.65
N GLY A 405 -0.44 12.43 4.80
CA GLY A 405 -1.70 12.97 5.31
C GLY A 405 -1.74 13.20 6.82
N SER A 406 -0.60 13.26 7.50
CA SER A 406 -0.57 13.55 8.96
C SER A 406 -0.97 14.99 9.31
N GLY A 407 -1.08 15.87 8.31
CA GLY A 407 -1.25 17.32 8.50
C GLY A 407 0.07 18.06 8.75
N ARG A 408 1.17 17.36 9.06
CA ARG A 408 2.49 17.96 9.28
C ARG A 408 3.57 17.27 8.45
N SER A 409 4.11 18.00 7.47
CA SER A 409 5.07 17.48 6.49
C SER A 409 6.31 16.81 7.12
N GLY A 410 6.79 17.30 8.27
CA GLY A 410 7.93 16.70 8.96
C GLY A 410 7.61 15.36 9.62
N TRP A 411 6.37 15.19 10.10
CA TRP A 411 5.87 13.90 10.58
C TRP A 411 5.75 12.88 9.44
N ASP A 412 5.23 13.31 8.28
CA ASP A 412 5.19 12.47 7.06
C ASP A 412 6.59 11.95 6.70
N LEU A 413 7.62 12.82 6.71
CA LEU A 413 9.02 12.41 6.48
C LEU A 413 9.50 11.37 7.50
N MET A 414 9.20 11.56 8.78
CA MET A 414 9.58 10.61 9.82
C MET A 414 8.89 9.26 9.62
N LEU A 415 7.58 9.23 9.32
CA LEU A 415 6.84 8.00 9.06
C LEU A 415 7.44 7.21 7.90
N ILE A 416 7.79 7.90 6.81
CA ILE A 416 8.46 7.30 5.66
C ILE A 416 9.85 6.78 6.04
N ALA A 417 10.62 7.55 6.83
CA ALA A 417 11.93 7.13 7.31
C ALA A 417 11.86 5.87 8.21
N ASP A 418 10.84 5.78 9.06
CA ASP A 418 10.59 4.65 9.96
C ASP A 418 10.18 3.40 9.19
N ALA A 419 9.25 3.55 8.24
CA ALA A 419 8.70 2.47 7.45
C ALA A 419 9.72 1.88 6.46
N VAL A 420 10.50 2.74 5.79
CA VAL A 420 11.44 2.32 4.73
C VAL A 420 12.84 2.01 5.28
N GLN A 421 13.24 2.61 6.40
CA GLN A 421 14.59 2.48 6.98
C GLN A 421 15.73 2.78 5.98
N PRO A 422 15.71 3.90 5.22
CA PRO A 422 16.80 4.22 4.29
C PRO A 422 18.08 4.58 5.07
N THR A 423 19.23 4.42 4.40
CA THR A 423 20.54 4.90 4.89
C THR A 423 21.12 5.95 3.95
N GLY A 424 21.89 6.91 4.48
CA GLY A 424 22.55 7.91 3.66
C GLY A 424 21.65 9.11 3.38
N ILE A 425 21.58 9.55 2.12
CA ILE A 425 20.83 10.75 1.70
C ILE A 425 19.75 10.31 0.73
N THR A 426 18.49 10.47 1.11
CA THR A 426 17.34 10.02 0.34
C THR A 426 16.36 11.18 0.16
N GLN A 427 16.05 11.52 -1.09
CA GLN A 427 14.99 12.47 -1.41
C GLN A 427 13.63 11.80 -1.27
N VAL A 428 12.61 12.56 -0.89
CA VAL A 428 11.23 12.07 -0.80
C VAL A 428 10.33 13.00 -1.60
N LYS A 429 9.63 12.43 -2.57
CA LYS A 429 8.53 13.08 -3.28
C LYS A 429 7.22 12.39 -2.92
N ALA A 430 6.25 13.15 -2.47
CA ALA A 430 4.94 12.66 -2.10
C ALA A 430 3.96 12.78 -3.28
N ASP A 431 3.01 11.85 -3.36
CA ASP A 431 1.85 11.93 -4.24
C ASP A 431 0.54 11.95 -3.45
N PRO A 432 0.24 13.05 -2.72
CA PRO A 432 -0.96 13.14 -1.91
C PRO A 432 -2.26 13.16 -2.76
N TYR A 433 -2.18 13.48 -4.05
CA TYR A 433 -3.33 13.72 -4.92
C TYR A 433 -3.51 12.71 -6.06
N GLY A 434 -2.65 11.71 -6.18
CA GLY A 434 -2.78 10.66 -7.20
C GLY A 434 -2.35 11.13 -8.60
N LEU A 435 -1.34 12.00 -8.68
CA LEU A 435 -0.75 12.43 -9.94
C LEU A 435 0.07 11.32 -10.63
N ILE A 436 0.77 10.46 -9.87
CA ILE A 436 1.56 9.36 -10.43
C ILE A 436 0.67 8.36 -11.20
N PRO A 437 -0.45 7.88 -10.63
CA PRO A 437 -1.41 7.07 -11.37
C PRO A 437 -1.90 7.75 -12.65
N ALA A 438 -2.25 9.04 -12.56
CA ALA A 438 -2.73 9.82 -13.70
C ALA A 438 -1.69 9.91 -14.83
N ILE A 439 -0.42 10.23 -14.51
CA ILE A 439 0.68 10.25 -15.47
C ILE A 439 0.80 8.89 -16.19
N GLY A 440 0.70 7.80 -15.44
CA GLY A 440 0.72 6.45 -15.99
C GLY A 440 -0.36 6.18 -17.04
N ALA A 441 -1.58 6.62 -16.78
CA ALA A 441 -2.69 6.46 -17.72
C ALA A 441 -2.58 7.42 -18.91
N ILE A 442 -2.19 8.68 -18.68
CA ILE A 442 -1.96 9.68 -19.73
C ILE A 442 -0.89 9.21 -20.72
N ALA A 443 0.20 8.61 -20.23
CA ALA A 443 1.29 8.10 -21.05
C ALA A 443 0.86 7.07 -22.11
N THR A 444 -0.30 6.43 -21.95
CA THR A 444 -0.83 5.45 -22.92
C THR A 444 -1.46 6.10 -24.16
N ILE A 445 -1.83 7.38 -24.08
CA ILE A 445 -2.49 8.12 -25.17
C ILE A 445 -1.74 9.40 -25.58
N ASN A 446 -0.92 9.97 -24.69
CA ASN A 446 -0.17 11.19 -24.93
C ASN A 446 1.14 11.18 -24.10
N SER A 447 2.24 10.75 -24.73
CA SER A 447 3.55 10.69 -24.08
C SER A 447 4.11 12.06 -23.73
N ASP A 448 3.87 13.07 -24.56
CA ASP A 448 4.41 14.43 -24.35
C ASP A 448 3.78 15.07 -23.11
N ALA A 449 2.47 14.87 -22.89
CA ALA A 449 1.80 15.30 -21.68
C ALA A 449 2.40 14.65 -20.42
N ALA A 450 2.67 13.35 -20.47
CA ALA A 450 3.30 12.64 -19.35
C ALA A 450 4.72 13.17 -19.07
N VAL A 451 5.53 13.39 -20.11
CA VAL A 451 6.89 13.95 -19.98
C VAL A 451 6.86 15.37 -19.41
N HIS A 452 5.95 16.23 -19.88
CA HIS A 452 5.81 17.58 -19.35
C HIS A 452 5.46 17.58 -17.85
N LEU A 453 4.48 16.77 -17.43
CA LEU A 453 4.10 16.65 -16.01
C LEU A 453 5.26 16.14 -15.12
N LEU A 454 6.05 15.19 -15.63
CA LEU A 454 7.24 14.69 -14.91
C LEU A 454 8.38 15.72 -14.85
N SER A 455 8.53 16.52 -15.90
CA SER A 455 9.64 17.49 -16.03
C SER A 455 9.38 18.80 -15.30
N ASN A 456 8.11 19.16 -15.07
CA ASN A 456 7.72 20.37 -14.36
C ASN A 456 7.80 20.25 -12.83
N ASP A 457 8.28 19.11 -12.32
CA ASP A 457 8.38 18.80 -10.89
C ASP A 457 7.03 18.94 -10.15
N ASP A 458 5.93 18.56 -10.81
CA ASP A 458 4.56 18.66 -10.27
C ASP A 458 4.30 17.67 -9.10
N LEU A 459 5.24 16.77 -8.81
CA LEU A 459 5.22 15.92 -7.62
C LEU A 459 5.63 16.72 -6.38
N ASP A 460 4.94 16.53 -5.26
CA ASP A 460 5.20 17.28 -4.05
C ASP A 460 6.57 16.92 -3.46
N HIS A 461 7.56 17.80 -3.62
CA HIS A 461 8.87 17.64 -2.99
C HIS A 461 8.75 17.79 -1.47
N LEU A 462 8.50 16.67 -0.79
CA LEU A 462 8.29 16.62 0.65
C LEU A 462 9.56 17.03 1.41
N GLY A 463 10.72 16.49 1.02
CA GLY A 463 12.00 16.89 1.58
C GLY A 463 13.11 15.85 1.39
N THR A 464 14.19 16.00 2.15
CA THR A 464 15.34 15.08 2.13
C THR A 464 15.55 14.46 3.52
N ILE A 465 15.72 13.15 3.57
CA ILE A 465 16.10 12.40 4.77
C ILE A 465 17.61 12.15 4.71
N ILE A 466 18.33 12.47 5.79
CA ILE A 466 19.75 12.18 5.98
C ILE A 466 19.89 11.25 7.17
N SER A 467 19.95 9.94 6.92
CA SER A 467 20.03 8.91 7.95
C SER A 467 21.47 8.56 8.29
N LEU A 468 21.82 8.74 9.55
CA LEU A 468 23.10 8.29 10.12
C LEU A 468 23.07 6.77 10.35
N GLU A 469 24.15 6.11 9.94
CA GLU A 469 24.39 4.70 10.13
C GLU A 469 25.22 4.47 11.41
N GLY A 470 25.03 3.32 12.07
CA GLY A 470 25.73 2.96 13.30
C GLY A 470 24.79 2.86 14.50
N GLN A 471 25.37 2.64 15.68
CA GLN A 471 24.66 2.46 16.94
C GLN A 471 24.77 3.74 17.78
N PRO A 472 23.72 4.58 17.84
CA PRO A 472 23.78 5.84 18.57
C PRO A 472 23.83 5.63 20.09
N GLN A 473 24.45 6.58 20.79
CA GLN A 473 24.45 6.66 22.25
C GLN A 473 23.72 7.94 22.67
N PRO A 474 22.64 7.87 23.49
CA PRO A 474 21.82 9.03 23.82
C PRO A 474 22.57 10.21 24.46
N ASP A 475 23.61 9.91 25.23
CA ASP A 475 24.43 10.87 25.97
C ASP A 475 25.63 11.40 25.14
N ARG A 476 25.73 11.03 23.86
CA ARG A 476 26.81 11.49 22.97
C ARG A 476 26.26 12.09 21.69
N TRP A 477 26.96 13.12 21.19
CA TRP A 477 26.66 13.68 19.89
C TRP A 477 26.85 12.61 18.80
N ALA A 478 25.81 12.37 18.02
CA ALA A 478 25.85 11.50 16.85
C ALA A 478 26.41 12.24 15.63
N ALA A 479 26.21 13.55 15.56
CA ALA A 479 26.86 14.38 14.54
C ALA A 479 27.00 15.84 14.96
N ARG A 480 27.99 16.50 14.34
CA ARG A 480 28.13 17.96 14.31
C ARG A 480 27.81 18.46 12.91
N ILE A 481 26.86 19.37 12.84
CA ILE A 481 26.32 19.90 11.59
C ILE A 481 26.78 21.34 11.47
N THR A 482 27.33 21.67 10.30
CA THR A 482 27.60 23.05 9.90
C THR A 482 26.72 23.33 8.68
N VAL A 483 25.83 24.29 8.83
CA VAL A 483 24.94 24.75 7.77
C VAL A 483 25.49 26.06 7.24
N THR A 484 25.64 26.16 5.93
CA THR A 484 25.94 27.42 5.24
C THR A 484 24.81 27.73 4.28
N THR A 485 24.13 28.86 4.47
CA THR A 485 23.05 29.36 3.62
C THR A 485 23.59 30.05 2.37
N ASP A 486 22.72 30.34 1.41
CA ASP A 486 23.11 30.93 0.11
C ASP A 486 23.65 32.36 0.22
N ASP A 487 23.27 33.10 1.26
CA ASP A 487 23.80 34.42 1.62
C ASP A 487 25.15 34.35 2.36
N GLY A 488 25.66 33.13 2.60
CA GLY A 488 26.95 32.89 3.24
C GLY A 488 26.92 32.82 4.77
N GLU A 489 25.76 33.03 5.41
CA GLU A 489 25.65 32.82 6.86
C GLU A 489 25.94 31.37 7.22
N THR A 490 26.62 31.17 8.35
CA THR A 490 27.00 29.83 8.81
C THR A 490 26.63 29.63 10.26
N PHE A 491 25.87 28.58 10.54
CA PHE A 491 25.55 28.16 11.89
C PHE A 491 25.97 26.71 12.15
N LYS A 492 26.27 26.41 13.40
CA LYS A 492 26.68 25.08 13.85
C LYS A 492 25.65 24.54 14.83
N GLN A 493 25.36 23.26 14.70
CA GLN A 493 24.43 22.55 15.56
C GLN A 493 24.99 21.16 15.87
N GLU A 494 24.75 20.69 17.09
CA GLU A 494 25.04 19.31 17.49
C GLU A 494 23.71 18.55 17.57
N ILE A 495 23.72 17.27 17.20
CA ILE A 495 22.57 16.37 17.36
C ILE A 495 23.02 15.15 18.17
N MET A 496 22.25 14.78 19.19
CA MET A 496 22.56 13.64 20.06
C MET A 496 22.14 12.33 19.40
N GLY A 497 22.70 11.21 19.87
CA GLY A 497 22.26 9.89 19.44
C GLY A 497 20.79 9.66 19.79
N GLY A 498 20.01 9.11 18.87
CA GLY A 498 18.58 8.87 19.10
C GLY A 498 17.66 10.05 18.81
N GLU A 499 18.19 11.19 18.34
CA GLU A 499 17.38 12.38 18.03
C GLU A 499 17.09 12.54 16.54
N LEU A 500 16.06 13.34 16.25
CA LEU A 500 15.76 13.89 14.95
C LEU A 500 15.96 15.40 14.96
N LEU A 501 16.42 15.94 13.83
CA LEU A 501 16.52 17.38 13.61
C LEU A 501 15.95 17.74 12.25
N LEU A 502 14.85 18.51 12.25
CA LEU A 502 14.30 19.08 11.03
C LEU A 502 14.90 20.47 10.77
N LEU A 503 15.63 20.62 9.67
CA LEU A 503 16.06 21.91 9.17
C LEU A 503 14.99 22.48 8.22
N PRO A 504 14.36 23.63 8.52
CA PRO A 504 13.20 24.16 7.79
C PRO A 504 13.60 24.89 6.49
N VAL A 505 14.36 24.21 5.62
CA VAL A 505 14.74 24.71 4.30
C VAL A 505 13.56 24.50 3.35
N ARG A 506 12.95 25.59 2.86
CA ARG A 506 11.80 25.52 1.96
C ARG A 506 12.21 25.19 0.52
N THR A 507 11.26 24.69 -0.26
CA THR A 507 11.38 24.45 -1.71
C THR A 507 11.97 25.67 -2.43
N GLY A 508 12.86 25.45 -3.40
CA GLY A 508 13.53 26.51 -4.14
C GLY A 508 14.69 27.19 -3.39
N ARG A 509 14.97 26.80 -2.14
CA ARG A 509 16.18 27.22 -1.40
C ARG A 509 17.12 26.03 -1.21
N ALA A 510 18.42 26.29 -1.27
CA ALA A 510 19.42 25.28 -0.99
C ALA A 510 20.40 25.75 0.07
N ILE A 511 20.99 24.78 0.77
CA ILE A 511 22.03 25.02 1.77
C ILE A 511 23.20 24.08 1.53
N SER A 512 24.41 24.53 1.88
CA SER A 512 25.58 23.67 1.95
C SER A 512 25.66 23.06 3.35
N LEU A 513 25.41 21.76 3.46
CA LEU A 513 25.52 20.99 4.69
C LEU A 513 26.87 20.30 4.77
N ARG A 514 27.58 20.49 5.89
CA ARG A 514 28.69 19.65 6.30
C ARG A 514 28.31 18.94 7.58
N ILE A 515 28.33 17.61 7.56
CA ILE A 515 28.07 16.78 8.74
C ILE A 515 29.35 16.01 9.07
N LYS A 516 29.77 16.09 10.33
CA LYS A 516 30.85 15.29 10.90
C LYS A 516 30.21 14.29 11.85
N ALA A 517 30.28 13.01 11.51
CA ALA A 517 29.71 11.94 12.31
C ALA A 517 30.49 11.72 13.62
N GLY A 518 29.77 11.33 14.65
CA GLY A 518 30.27 10.91 15.95
C GLY A 518 31.07 9.63 15.88
N ARG A 519 31.76 9.30 16.97
CA ARG A 519 32.50 8.04 17.06
C ARG A 519 31.52 6.87 16.93
N GLY A 520 31.78 5.97 15.97
CA GLY A 520 30.91 4.81 15.70
C GLY A 520 29.72 5.11 14.77
N MET A 521 29.53 6.39 14.39
CA MET A 521 28.50 6.79 13.44
C MET A 521 29.10 7.05 12.07
N ARG A 522 28.29 6.89 11.01
CA ARG A 522 28.63 7.24 9.63
C ARG A 522 27.44 7.88 8.96
N VAL A 523 27.68 8.57 7.85
CA VAL A 523 26.63 9.10 7.00
C VAL A 523 27.04 8.93 5.54
N ALA A 524 26.19 8.27 4.77
CA ALA A 524 26.50 7.80 3.42
C ALA A 524 27.85 7.03 3.39
N GLY A 525 28.03 6.14 4.37
CA GLY A 525 29.24 5.34 4.54
C GLY A 525 30.49 6.13 4.93
N LYS A 526 30.43 7.42 5.31
CA LYS A 526 31.61 8.25 5.62
C LYS A 526 31.56 8.85 7.03
N GLY A 527 32.73 9.15 7.61
CA GLY A 527 32.84 9.85 8.91
C GLY A 527 32.60 11.35 8.82
N SER A 528 32.62 11.92 7.61
CA SER A 528 32.13 13.26 7.33
C SER A 528 31.70 13.36 5.87
N PHE A 529 30.69 14.17 5.59
CA PHE A 529 30.32 14.53 4.23
C PHE A 529 30.01 16.03 4.15
N LYS A 530 30.12 16.56 2.94
CA LYS A 530 29.66 17.90 2.58
C LYS A 530 28.86 17.82 1.29
N LYS A 531 27.65 18.35 1.26
CA LYS A 531 26.80 18.38 0.06
C LYS A 531 25.90 19.62 0.07
N ARG A 532 25.65 20.19 -1.12
CA ARG A 532 24.59 21.19 -1.31
C ARG A 532 23.26 20.44 -1.47
N ILE A 533 22.28 20.76 -0.65
CA ILE A 533 20.98 20.07 -0.59
C ILE A 533 19.89 21.12 -0.68
N GLU A 534 18.92 20.87 -1.56
CA GLU A 534 17.71 21.68 -1.67
C GLU A 534 16.69 21.27 -0.61
N GLY A 535 15.97 22.26 -0.09
CA GLY A 535 14.84 22.05 0.80
C GLY A 535 13.60 21.50 0.10
N GLY A 536 12.62 21.13 0.90
CA GLY A 536 11.30 20.70 0.44
C GLY A 536 10.19 21.33 1.28
N ARG A 537 8.95 20.87 1.12
CA ARG A 537 7.80 21.36 1.89
C ARG A 537 8.02 21.21 3.41
N ALA A 538 8.59 20.08 3.84
CA ALA A 538 9.01 19.82 5.21
C ALA A 538 10.40 20.38 5.51
N GLY A 539 11.34 20.18 4.60
CA GLY A 539 12.75 20.58 4.76
C GLY A 539 13.70 19.39 4.69
N ILE A 540 14.76 19.44 5.50
CA ILE A 540 15.80 18.41 5.54
C ILE A 540 15.78 17.76 6.94
N LEU A 541 15.41 16.49 7.00
CA LEU A 541 15.37 15.70 8.24
C LEU A 541 16.70 14.99 8.43
N ILE A 542 17.46 15.37 9.47
CA ILE A 542 18.66 14.66 9.90
C ILE A 542 18.23 13.65 10.96
N ASP A 543 18.48 12.37 10.67
CA ASP A 543 18.06 11.25 11.51
C ASP A 543 19.28 10.59 12.17
N ALA A 544 19.44 10.86 13.47
CA ALA A 544 20.52 10.33 14.31
C ALA A 544 20.10 9.10 15.13
N ARG A 545 18.96 8.48 14.82
CA ARG A 545 18.44 7.31 15.54
C ARG A 545 19.11 5.99 15.17
N GLY A 546 20.02 6.01 14.19
CA GLY A 546 20.75 4.84 13.73
C GLY A 546 19.93 3.96 12.78
N ARG A 547 20.62 2.98 12.19
CA ARG A 547 20.04 1.99 11.28
C ARG A 547 20.72 0.64 11.51
N ASP A 548 19.99 -0.43 11.85
CA ASP A 548 18.52 -0.49 12.04
C ASP A 548 18.04 0.37 13.21
N LEU A 549 16.81 0.89 13.12
CA LEU A 549 16.21 1.69 14.18
C LEU A 549 15.97 0.84 15.43
N VAL A 550 16.47 1.29 16.58
CA VAL A 550 16.30 0.60 17.86
C VAL A 550 15.16 1.23 18.65
N LEU A 551 14.07 0.47 18.80
CA LEU A 551 12.92 0.85 19.62
C LEU A 551 13.13 0.39 21.06
N ALA A 552 12.62 1.16 22.03
CA ALA A 552 12.69 0.75 23.42
C ALA A 552 11.85 -0.52 23.68
N SER A 553 12.37 -1.40 24.53
CA SER A 553 11.81 -2.73 24.78
C SER A 553 10.49 -2.71 25.54
N ASP A 554 10.34 -1.80 26.50
CA ASP A 554 9.13 -1.67 27.33
C ASP A 554 8.28 -0.46 26.93
N ALA A 555 6.97 -0.54 27.20
CA ALA A 555 6.03 0.52 26.84
C ALA A 555 6.35 1.85 27.54
N SER A 556 6.83 1.82 28.79
CA SER A 556 7.15 3.03 29.55
C SER A 556 8.24 3.86 28.87
N ALA A 557 9.33 3.23 28.44
CA ALA A 557 10.35 3.91 27.66
C ALA A 557 9.84 4.37 26.29
N ARG A 558 9.01 3.59 25.60
CA ARG A 558 8.38 4.01 24.32
C ARG A 558 7.43 5.20 24.49
N SER A 559 6.78 5.31 25.64
CA SER A 559 5.86 6.39 26.00
C SER A 559 6.53 7.76 26.01
N VAL A 560 7.85 7.79 26.21
CA VAL A 560 8.67 9.00 26.10
C VAL A 560 9.32 9.09 24.70
N GLN A 561 9.87 7.97 24.21
CA GLN A 561 10.63 7.92 22.97
C GLN A 561 9.82 8.36 21.74
N MET A 562 8.61 7.83 21.55
CA MET A 562 7.85 8.09 20.32
C MET A 562 7.26 9.51 20.27
N PRO A 563 6.63 10.04 21.32
CA PRO A 563 6.19 11.43 21.31
C PRO A 563 7.34 12.40 21.12
N ALA A 564 8.52 12.12 21.68
CA ALA A 564 9.71 12.95 21.48
C ALA A 564 10.16 12.97 20.00
N TRP A 565 10.16 11.83 19.32
CA TRP A 565 10.48 11.79 17.89
C TRP A 565 9.46 12.54 17.04
N ILE A 566 8.16 12.38 17.32
CA ILE A 566 7.10 13.12 16.62
C ILE A 566 7.29 14.62 16.85
N ALA A 567 7.53 15.06 18.09
CA ALA A 567 7.78 16.44 18.45
C ALA A 567 8.97 17.04 17.68
N GLN A 568 10.09 16.33 17.65
CA GLN A 568 11.30 16.74 16.92
C GLN A 568 11.07 16.83 15.41
N ALA A 569 10.37 15.87 14.82
CA ALA A 569 10.11 15.82 13.38
C ALA A 569 9.05 16.84 12.95
N ALA A 570 8.02 17.06 13.76
CA ALA A 570 6.88 17.91 13.41
C ALA A 570 7.01 19.36 13.93
N GLY A 571 7.99 19.63 14.80
CA GLY A 571 8.19 20.95 15.42
C GLY A 571 7.06 21.33 16.38
N ILE A 572 6.55 20.37 17.14
CA ILE A 572 5.45 20.53 18.11
C ILE A 572 5.87 20.05 19.50
N ALA A 573 5.06 20.33 20.52
CA ALA A 573 5.24 19.75 21.84
C ALA A 573 4.98 18.23 21.81
N ALA A 574 5.72 17.48 22.62
CA ALA A 574 5.49 16.05 22.78
C ALA A 574 4.15 15.82 23.48
N HIS A 575 3.26 15.05 22.85
CA HIS A 575 2.00 14.65 23.45
C HIS A 575 2.26 13.59 24.53
N PRO A 576 1.96 13.84 25.81
CA PRO A 576 2.19 12.86 26.87
C PRO A 576 1.31 11.63 26.66
N ILE A 577 1.82 10.45 26.99
CA ILE A 577 1.02 9.23 26.99
C ILE A 577 0.38 9.06 28.37
N PRO A 578 -0.93 8.84 28.45
CA PRO A 578 -1.62 8.57 29.71
C PRO A 578 -1.01 7.39 30.47
N GLN A 579 -0.81 7.53 31.79
CA GLN A 579 -0.11 6.52 32.60
C GLN A 579 -0.90 5.21 32.73
N ASP A 580 -2.22 5.29 32.68
CA ASP A 580 -3.13 4.14 32.64
C ASP A 580 -2.93 3.27 31.39
N TRP A 581 -2.44 3.83 30.28
CA TRP A 581 -2.12 3.05 29.08
C TRP A 581 -0.84 2.22 29.23
N LEU A 582 -0.01 2.50 30.24
CA LEU A 582 1.24 1.78 30.51
C LEU A 582 1.05 0.60 31.46
N ILE A 583 -0.14 0.47 32.04
CA ILE A 583 -0.47 -0.64 32.92
C ILE A 583 -0.55 -1.90 32.04
N PRO A 584 0.26 -2.94 32.33
CA PRO A 584 0.17 -4.19 31.59
C PRO A 584 -1.27 -4.69 31.61
N VAL A 585 -1.74 -5.21 30.48
CA VAL A 585 -3.05 -5.84 30.39
C VAL A 585 -3.01 -7.18 31.14
N SER A 586 -2.94 -7.15 32.47
CA SER A 586 -2.97 -8.33 33.32
C SER A 586 -4.42 -8.74 33.50
N GLY A 587 -4.93 -9.62 32.63
CA GLY A 587 -6.25 -10.20 32.83
C GLY A 587 -7.02 -10.64 31.59
N THR A 588 -6.66 -10.18 30.38
CA THR A 588 -7.38 -10.63 29.18
C THR A 588 -7.00 -12.05 28.80
N ASP A 589 -5.76 -12.51 28.98
CA ASP A 589 -5.42 -13.92 28.65
C ASP A 589 -6.26 -14.96 29.43
N LYS A 590 -6.75 -14.63 30.64
CA LYS A 590 -7.68 -15.50 31.39
C LYS A 590 -9.12 -15.38 30.92
N LEU A 591 -9.58 -14.17 30.60
CA LEU A 591 -10.90 -13.93 30.03
C LEU A 591 -11.02 -14.49 28.61
N ASP A 592 -9.97 -14.35 27.81
CA ASP A 592 -9.81 -14.87 26.46
C ASP A 592 -9.67 -16.39 26.49
N ALA A 593 -8.92 -16.97 27.43
CA ALA A 593 -8.93 -18.42 27.64
C ALA A 593 -10.31 -18.94 28.08
N LEU A 594 -11.05 -18.19 28.91
CA LEU A 594 -12.42 -18.53 29.30
C LEU A 594 -13.43 -18.35 28.14
N PHE A 595 -13.23 -17.36 27.27
CA PHE A 595 -14.04 -17.14 26.07
C PHE A 595 -13.75 -18.18 24.99
N ASP A 596 -12.47 -18.53 24.78
CA ASP A 596 -12.06 -19.60 23.87
C ASP A 596 -12.50 -20.97 24.42
N GLU A 597 -12.48 -21.20 25.73
CA GLU A 597 -13.03 -22.40 26.38
C GLU A 597 -14.57 -22.44 26.26
N ALA A 598 -15.25 -21.29 26.34
CA ALA A 598 -16.69 -21.17 26.13
C ALA A 598 -17.10 -21.33 24.65
N LEU A 599 -16.25 -20.95 23.70
CA LEU A 599 -16.48 -21.07 22.25
C LEU A 599 -16.02 -22.42 21.67
N SER A 600 -15.08 -23.11 22.34
CA SER A 600 -14.58 -24.44 21.97
C SER A 600 -15.31 -25.59 22.65
N ALA A 601 -16.14 -25.31 23.66
CA ALA A 601 -17.06 -26.29 24.24
C ALA A 601 -18.20 -26.62 23.27
N ASP A 602 -17.89 -27.48 22.31
CA ASP A 602 -18.85 -28.30 21.58
C ASP A 602 -19.42 -29.33 22.57
N ALA A 603 -20.28 -28.88 23.48
CA ALA A 603 -20.99 -29.72 24.43
C ALA A 603 -22.48 -29.58 24.14
N GLY A 604 -23.09 -30.68 23.69
CA GLY A 604 -24.53 -30.87 23.70
C GLY A 604 -25.15 -30.54 25.07
N PRO A 605 -26.49 -30.52 25.16
CA PRO A 605 -27.21 -29.87 26.25
C PRO A 605 -26.74 -30.39 27.61
N SER A 606 -25.99 -29.57 28.34
CA SER A 606 -25.48 -29.89 29.67
C SER A 606 -26.49 -29.40 30.73
N GLU A 607 -26.43 -30.02 31.91
CA GLU A 607 -27.43 -30.03 32.98
C GLU A 607 -27.85 -28.68 33.61
N ARG A 608 -27.56 -27.52 33.00
CA ARG A 608 -28.13 -26.22 33.37
C ARG A 608 -29.59 -26.05 32.95
N ASP A 609 -30.07 -26.79 31.94
CA ASP A 609 -31.47 -26.78 31.50
C ASP A 609 -32.47 -27.39 32.52
N LYS A 610 -32.00 -27.91 33.65
CA LYS A 610 -32.87 -28.46 34.71
C LYS A 610 -33.11 -27.52 35.90
N LEU A 611 -32.47 -26.34 35.95
CA LEU A 611 -32.50 -25.51 37.16
C LEU A 611 -32.55 -23.99 36.89
N VAL A 612 -33.38 -23.52 35.95
CA VAL A 612 -33.86 -22.12 35.99
C VAL A 612 -35.31 -22.08 35.50
N LYS A 613 -36.26 -21.84 36.42
CA LYS A 613 -37.59 -21.34 36.03
C LYS A 613 -37.45 -19.82 35.81
N PRO A 614 -38.13 -19.24 34.82
CA PRO A 614 -38.01 -17.81 34.54
C PRO A 614 -38.69 -17.01 35.65
N GLY A 615 -37.95 -16.05 36.22
CA GLY A 615 -38.47 -14.96 37.04
C GLY A 615 -37.99 -13.65 36.41
N ASP A 616 -38.93 -12.74 36.16
CA ASP A 616 -38.83 -11.59 35.25
C ASP A 616 -38.04 -10.37 35.78
N ASP A 617 -37.19 -10.48 36.80
CA ASP A 617 -36.72 -9.29 37.55
C ASP A 617 -35.25 -8.87 37.33
N PHE A 618 -34.47 -9.51 36.45
CA PHE A 618 -33.03 -9.18 36.33
C PHE A 618 -32.75 -7.85 35.60
N PHE A 619 -33.62 -7.44 34.67
CA PHE A 619 -33.39 -6.22 33.86
C PHE A 619 -33.85 -4.94 34.56
N ASP A 620 -34.78 -5.02 35.50
CA ASP A 620 -35.29 -3.85 36.22
C ASP A 620 -34.34 -3.39 37.35
N ASP A 621 -33.59 -4.29 37.97
CA ASP A 621 -32.62 -3.95 39.04
C ASP A 621 -31.36 -3.23 38.51
N VAL A 622 -30.97 -3.46 37.24
CA VAL A 622 -29.79 -2.82 36.64
C VAL A 622 -30.07 -1.36 36.23
N LEU A 623 -31.33 -1.02 35.98
CA LEU A 623 -31.73 0.33 35.53
C LEU A 623 -32.11 1.26 36.69
N ALA A 624 -32.17 0.76 37.93
CA ALA A 624 -32.56 1.52 39.10
C ALA A 624 -31.37 2.02 39.96
N ASP A 625 -30.13 1.88 39.48
CA ASP A 625 -28.92 2.30 40.21
C ASP A 625 -28.81 3.84 40.27
N PRO A 626 -28.92 4.47 41.46
CA PRO A 626 -28.83 5.92 41.62
C PRO A 626 -27.40 6.48 41.42
N GLU A 627 -26.37 5.64 41.29
CA GLU A 627 -24.99 6.10 41.03
C GLU A 627 -24.73 6.51 39.57
N LEU A 628 -25.68 6.28 38.65
CA LEU A 628 -25.58 6.66 37.24
C LEU A 628 -25.81 8.16 36.95
N GLU A 629 -26.30 8.96 37.92
CA GLU A 629 -26.67 10.38 37.71
C GLU A 629 -25.57 11.42 38.01
N SER A 630 -24.29 11.03 38.20
CA SER A 630 -23.21 12.00 38.53
C SER A 630 -21.98 12.00 37.60
N PHE A 631 -22.19 11.84 36.29
CA PHE A 631 -21.18 12.18 35.28
C PHE A 631 -21.41 13.61 34.74
N GLU A 632 -21.03 14.62 35.52
CA GLU A 632 -20.95 16.02 35.05
C GLU A 632 -19.56 16.42 34.51
N ASP A 633 -18.62 15.49 34.35
CA ASP A 633 -17.37 15.73 33.61
C ASP A 633 -17.53 15.22 32.18
N ASP A 634 -17.73 16.15 31.24
CA ASP A 634 -17.85 15.91 29.81
C ASP A 634 -16.51 15.37 29.22
N PRO A 635 -16.43 14.10 28.77
CA PRO A 635 -15.21 13.55 28.18
C PRO A 635 -14.95 14.04 26.73
N PHE A 636 -15.72 15.00 26.23
CA PHE A 636 -15.59 15.54 24.87
C PHE A 636 -14.77 16.84 24.76
N ASP A 637 -14.16 17.34 25.86
CA ASP A 637 -13.29 18.53 25.85
C ASP A 637 -11.96 18.31 25.08
N ASP A 638 -11.60 17.06 24.76
CA ASP A 638 -10.42 16.70 23.95
C ASP A 638 -10.59 16.96 22.43
N LEU A 639 -11.78 17.36 21.97
CA LEU A 639 -12.03 17.60 20.54
C LEU A 639 -11.34 18.86 19.99
N ASP A 640 -11.02 19.83 20.85
CA ASP A 640 -10.25 21.02 20.46
C ASP A 640 -8.74 20.76 20.40
N GLU A 641 -8.22 19.77 21.15
CA GLU A 641 -6.82 19.35 21.07
C GLU A 641 -6.49 18.68 19.72
N LEU A 642 -7.38 17.85 19.19
CA LEU A 642 -7.21 17.22 17.86
C LEU A 642 -7.23 18.23 16.69
N ARG A 643 -7.97 19.34 16.84
CA ARG A 643 -7.98 20.44 15.85
C ARG A 643 -6.72 21.31 15.92
N SER A 644 -6.05 21.36 17.07
CA SER A 644 -4.76 22.05 17.23
C SER A 644 -3.59 21.25 16.66
N LEU A 645 -3.69 19.91 16.64
CA LEU A 645 -2.68 19.02 16.05
C LEU A 645 -2.70 19.02 14.51
N SER A 646 -3.85 19.35 13.90
CA SER A 646 -4.12 19.31 12.45
C SER A 646 -4.14 20.67 11.74
N LYS A 647 -3.82 21.77 12.43
CA LYS A 647 -3.63 23.11 11.83
C LYS A 647 -2.18 23.53 11.68
#